data_AF-A0A952X5J2-F1
#
_entry.id   AF-A0A952X5J2-F1
#
_cell.length_a   1.000
_cell.length_b   1.000
_cell.length_c   1.000
_cell.angle_alpha   90.00
_cell.angle_beta   90.00
_cell.angle_gamma   90.00
#
_symmetry.space_group_name_H-M   'P 1'
#
loop_
_entity.id
_entity.type
_entity.pdbx_description
1 polymer ?
#
loop_
_entity_poly.entity_id
_entity_poly.type
_entity_poly.pdbx_seq_one_letter_code
_entity_poly.pdbx_strand_id
1 'polypeptide(L)'
;MRSSTRLSVVVAVAGGLLAQSGANAQELRFTLQRQVETSPGSGLHHTIAEAETWDPRRTAIIICDVWDLHHCLNAVKRAEELAPRLNEVVGRLREQGVTVIHAPSDCMEAYADHPARRRALDTPPAPNLPPDIQAWCNRIPSEEQAVYPIDQSDGGEDDDPAEHAAWAEKLAAMGRNPKMPWRAQTDLIAINEGVDFISDKGDEVWSILEARGIRNVILAGVHTNMCVLGRPFGLRQMARNGRHVVLMRDMTDTMYNPAMWPYVSHFEGTDRIISHIERCVCPTIASDQVLGGEPIRFRDDTRPRIAVLMSEDEYETERTLTYFCQQQLGRNFATRFIYGRAEDVHDLPGLEAIDDADVLLVSVRRRALPQTQLDRIRRFAASGRPMIGLRTASHAFSLRDGSPQEGRAVWPEFDAEVWGGHYTGHHGNALDTTVTPAADAAPHPILNGIGQQPFASGGSLYKAAPLAAGATLLATGQVDGHPAEPVAWTFQRADGGRSFYTSLGHRSDFENPRFLRLLRNALDWATDRAPSDAPLAEPVSFRGRWTPLRLPAAEDILARLSTDNQESTWLRCGLRLPGGALAADGEWRLRGAGSEVWLNGEPCAACPDLADCVLLPESADREDSNLLVVRLSSRDEAGRVLARPPVLAAVESSGNPETAPVSLAGGWEMRIGENAAWSQPDLPAKFALPVSIYFELPERD
;
A
#
# COMPACT_ATOMS: atom_id res chain seq x y z
N MET A 1 39.88 65.35 -39.46
CA MET A 1 38.96 64.41 -38.78
C MET A 1 39.73 63.74 -37.65
N ARG A 2 39.21 63.86 -36.41
CA ARG A 2 39.66 63.23 -35.15
C ARG A 2 39.55 61.69 -35.30
N SER A 3 40.22 60.77 -34.61
CA SER A 3 40.80 60.65 -33.28
C SER A 3 41.56 59.30 -33.25
N SER A 4 42.86 59.28 -32.98
CA SER A 4 43.53 58.77 -31.75
C SER A 4 43.46 57.26 -31.49
N THR A 5 44.63 56.61 -31.51
CA THR A 5 44.88 55.30 -30.90
C THR A 5 45.96 55.51 -29.85
N ARG A 6 45.60 55.36 -28.57
CA ARG A 6 46.49 55.47 -27.41
C ARG A 6 46.91 54.09 -26.92
N LEU A 7 48.19 54.00 -26.62
CA LEU A 7 48.89 52.98 -25.85
C LEU A 7 48.36 52.92 -24.39
N SER A 8 48.20 51.73 -23.80
CA SER A 8 48.16 51.54 -22.34
C SER A 8 48.59 50.12 -21.92
N VAL A 9 49.83 50.05 -21.41
CA VAL A 9 50.37 49.30 -20.27
C VAL A 9 49.58 48.08 -19.74
N VAL A 10 50.19 46.90 -19.80
CA VAL A 10 49.84 45.71 -19.02
C VAL A 10 50.63 45.74 -17.71
N VAL A 11 49.93 45.87 -16.57
CA VAL A 11 50.51 45.63 -15.24
C VAL A 11 50.19 44.18 -14.84
N ALA A 12 51.24 43.38 -14.66
CA ALA A 12 51.16 42.06 -14.08
C ALA A 12 51.03 42.18 -12.55
N VAL A 13 50.00 41.58 -11.97
CA VAL A 13 49.94 41.27 -10.53
C VAL A 13 49.75 39.77 -10.40
N ALA A 14 50.80 39.10 -9.94
CA ALA A 14 50.76 37.71 -9.51
C ALA A 14 50.10 37.64 -8.14
N GLY A 15 48.97 36.94 -8.05
CA GLY A 15 48.31 36.54 -6.81
C GLY A 15 47.92 35.08 -6.93
N GLY A 16 48.50 34.23 -6.08
CA GLY A 16 48.38 32.78 -6.14
C GLY A 16 46.93 32.30 -6.06
N LEU A 17 46.52 31.50 -7.04
CA LEU A 17 45.35 30.63 -6.91
C LEU A 17 45.72 29.46 -6.01
N LEU A 18 45.28 29.50 -4.76
CA LEU A 18 44.92 28.29 -4.05
C LEU A 18 43.77 27.64 -4.83
N ALA A 19 44.09 26.61 -5.61
CA ALA A 19 43.09 25.74 -6.19
C ALA A 19 42.37 25.04 -5.03
N GLN A 20 41.24 25.59 -4.59
CA GLN A 20 40.25 24.81 -3.88
C GLN A 20 39.72 23.78 -4.88
N SER A 21 40.10 22.53 -4.68
CA SER A 21 39.45 21.38 -5.29
C SER A 21 38.04 21.28 -4.71
N GLY A 22 37.12 22.10 -5.25
CA GLY A 22 35.70 21.85 -5.09
C GLY A 22 35.37 20.59 -5.89
N ALA A 23 35.36 19.43 -5.22
CA ALA A 23 34.71 18.25 -5.76
C ALA A 23 33.26 18.65 -6.07
N ASN A 24 32.91 18.69 -7.35
CA ASN A 24 31.56 19.00 -7.79
C ASN A 24 30.70 17.83 -7.30
N ALA A 25 29.95 18.02 -6.21
CA ALA A 25 29.05 16.99 -5.70
C ALA A 25 28.08 16.63 -6.84
N GLN A 26 28.14 15.38 -7.29
CA GLN A 26 27.29 14.91 -8.39
C GLN A 26 25.84 15.02 -7.94
N GLU A 27 25.01 15.67 -8.75
CA GLU A 27 23.57 15.82 -8.45
C GLU A 27 22.92 14.45 -8.26
N LEU A 28 21.99 14.34 -7.33
CA LEU A 28 21.19 13.13 -7.14
C LEU A 28 20.16 13.07 -8.26
N ARG A 29 20.08 11.96 -8.99
CA ARG A 29 19.11 11.75 -10.06
C ARG A 29 18.15 10.66 -9.65
N PHE A 30 16.88 11.01 -9.54
CA PHE A 30 15.85 10.08 -9.11
C PHE A 30 14.76 9.94 -10.18
N THR A 31 14.15 8.77 -10.21
CA THR A 31 12.86 8.52 -10.83
C THR A 31 11.86 8.27 -9.72
N LEU A 32 11.06 9.30 -9.46
CA LEU A 32 10.04 9.32 -8.42
C LEU A 32 8.82 8.56 -8.92
N GLN A 33 8.28 7.68 -8.09
CA GLN A 33 7.08 6.91 -8.38
C GLN A 33 5.90 7.45 -7.58
N ARG A 34 4.78 7.70 -8.24
CA ARG A 34 3.50 8.06 -7.61
C ARG A 34 2.34 7.29 -8.22
N GLN A 35 1.21 7.26 -7.53
CA GLN A 35 -0.01 6.66 -8.05
C GLN A 35 -1.10 7.72 -8.20
N VAL A 36 -1.72 7.77 -9.37
CA VAL A 36 -2.82 8.70 -9.68
C VAL A 36 -4.02 7.92 -10.19
N GLU A 37 -5.23 8.37 -9.89
CA GLU A 37 -6.43 7.70 -10.40
C GLU A 37 -6.44 7.64 -11.93
N THR A 38 -6.91 6.54 -12.51
CA THR A 38 -7.05 6.38 -13.97
C THR A 38 -8.10 7.32 -14.54
N SER A 39 -9.11 7.62 -13.74
CA SER A 39 -10.12 8.65 -13.98
C SER A 39 -10.79 9.01 -12.64
N PRO A 40 -11.35 10.23 -12.48
CA PRO A 40 -11.91 10.68 -11.21
C PRO A 40 -12.98 9.72 -10.65
N GLY A 41 -12.75 9.22 -9.44
CA GLY A 41 -13.68 8.34 -8.72
C GLY A 41 -13.69 6.88 -9.21
N SER A 42 -12.75 6.49 -10.07
CA SER A 42 -12.63 5.10 -10.54
C SER A 42 -12.16 4.13 -9.44
N GLY A 43 -11.38 4.63 -8.47
CA GLY A 43 -10.69 3.80 -7.48
C GLY A 43 -9.52 2.96 -8.06
N LEU A 44 -9.31 3.02 -9.39
CA LEU A 44 -8.19 2.40 -10.08
C LEU A 44 -7.09 3.43 -10.27
N HIS A 45 -5.82 3.01 -10.24
CA HIS A 45 -4.69 3.93 -10.24
C HIS A 45 -3.62 3.52 -11.26
N HIS A 46 -3.10 4.50 -12.01
CA HIS A 46 -1.86 4.38 -12.76
C HIS A 46 -0.67 4.60 -11.84
N THR A 47 0.38 3.81 -12.04
CA THR A 47 1.72 4.16 -11.53
C THR A 47 2.38 5.08 -12.55
N ILE A 48 2.88 6.22 -12.08
CA ILE A 48 3.57 7.22 -12.90
C ILE A 48 4.98 7.43 -12.35
N ALA A 49 5.94 7.49 -13.26
CA ALA A 49 7.33 7.77 -13.00
C ALA A 49 7.71 9.18 -13.49
N GLU A 50 8.37 9.97 -12.64
CA GLU A 50 8.83 11.33 -12.96
C GLU A 50 10.31 11.47 -12.62
N ALA A 51 11.11 11.92 -13.60
CA ALA A 51 12.54 12.12 -13.41
C ALA A 51 12.81 13.47 -12.72
N GLU A 52 13.58 13.44 -11.64
CA GLU A 52 14.02 14.64 -10.92
C GLU A 52 15.52 14.66 -10.64
N THR A 53 16.04 15.86 -10.36
CA THR A 53 17.44 16.09 -10.01
C THR A 53 17.53 16.98 -8.80
N TRP A 54 18.21 16.52 -7.75
CA TRP A 54 18.29 17.20 -6.45
C TRP A 54 19.73 17.59 -6.11
N ASP A 55 19.91 18.77 -5.49
CA ASP A 55 21.19 19.17 -4.88
C ASP A 55 21.39 18.36 -3.58
N PRO A 56 22.45 17.54 -3.47
CA PRO A 56 22.73 16.78 -2.26
C PRO A 56 22.79 17.65 -1.00
N ARG A 57 23.33 18.87 -1.10
CA ARG A 57 23.50 19.78 0.06
C ARG A 57 22.20 20.40 0.53
N ARG A 58 21.13 20.30 -0.26
CA ARG A 58 19.76 20.70 0.10
C ARG A 58 18.85 19.49 0.34
N THR A 59 19.45 18.32 0.54
CA THR A 59 18.76 17.05 0.76
C THR A 59 19.16 16.49 2.12
N ALA A 60 18.21 15.92 2.84
CA ALA A 60 18.45 15.12 4.02
C ALA A 60 17.90 13.71 3.86
N ILE A 61 18.54 12.74 4.51
CA ILE A 61 17.95 11.42 4.78
C ILE A 61 17.67 11.31 6.28
N ILE A 62 16.44 10.92 6.62
CA ILE A 62 16.04 10.62 8.00
C ILE A 62 15.86 9.11 8.13
N ILE A 63 16.57 8.52 9.09
CA ILE A 63 16.53 7.09 9.40
C ILE A 63 15.60 6.90 10.59
N CYS A 64 14.39 6.43 10.32
CA CYS A 64 13.32 6.27 11.30
C CYS A 64 13.41 4.90 11.98
N ASP A 65 13.60 4.90 13.29
CA ASP A 65 13.24 3.76 14.17
C ASP A 65 13.86 2.40 13.80
N VAL A 66 15.05 2.37 13.16
CA VAL A 66 15.77 1.10 12.91
C VAL A 66 16.50 0.66 14.18
N TRP A 67 15.73 0.18 15.16
CA TRP A 67 16.20 -0.12 16.52
C TRP A 67 17.14 -1.32 16.62
N ASP A 68 17.79 -1.45 17.78
CA ASP A 68 18.64 -2.59 18.14
C ASP A 68 17.85 -3.89 18.35
N LEU A 69 16.63 -3.80 18.89
CA LEU A 69 15.73 -4.95 19.13
C LEU A 69 14.26 -4.53 19.02
N HIS A 70 13.37 -5.50 18.84
CA HIS A 70 11.92 -5.31 18.79
C HIS A 70 11.19 -6.47 19.49
N HIS A 71 9.93 -6.24 19.92
CA HIS A 71 9.13 -7.28 20.59
C HIS A 71 8.70 -8.41 19.65
N CYS A 72 8.55 -8.10 18.36
CA CYS A 72 8.37 -9.06 17.27
C CYS A 72 9.75 -9.54 16.76
N LEU A 73 10.02 -10.84 16.85
CA LEU A 73 11.25 -11.46 16.39
C LEU A 73 11.40 -11.36 14.87
N ASN A 74 10.32 -11.53 14.12
CA ASN A 74 10.34 -11.42 12.67
C ASN A 74 10.65 -9.98 12.21
N ALA A 75 10.18 -8.95 12.93
CA ALA A 75 10.59 -7.56 12.71
C ALA A 75 12.09 -7.35 12.98
N VAL A 76 12.66 -7.99 14.01
CA VAL A 76 14.13 -7.97 14.24
C VAL A 76 14.87 -8.56 13.05
N LYS A 77 14.47 -9.75 12.59
CA LYS A 77 15.12 -10.42 11.43
C LYS A 77 15.09 -9.55 10.18
N ARG A 78 13.95 -8.91 9.88
CA ARG A 78 13.81 -8.00 8.72
C ARG A 78 14.66 -6.75 8.89
N ALA A 79 14.68 -6.13 10.07
CA ALA A 79 15.54 -4.98 10.35
C ALA A 79 17.03 -5.32 10.19
N GLU A 80 17.47 -6.49 10.68
CA GLU A 80 18.85 -6.99 10.52
C GLU A 80 19.22 -7.24 9.05
N GLU A 81 18.27 -7.68 8.22
CA GLU A 81 18.49 -7.88 6.78
C GLU A 81 18.59 -6.55 6.02
N LEU A 82 17.77 -5.57 6.38
CA LEU A 82 17.69 -4.26 5.72
C LEU A 82 18.84 -3.33 6.11
N ALA A 83 19.25 -3.35 7.38
CA ALA A 83 20.19 -2.39 7.94
C ALA A 83 21.55 -2.31 7.22
N PRO A 84 22.21 -3.41 6.79
CA PRO A 84 23.47 -3.32 6.06
C PRO A 84 23.36 -2.54 4.74
N ARG A 85 22.28 -2.78 3.97
CA ARG A 85 22.04 -2.07 2.71
C ARG A 85 21.69 -0.60 2.97
N LEU A 86 20.89 -0.31 3.99
CA LEU A 86 20.61 1.06 4.40
C LEU A 86 21.88 1.79 4.85
N ASN A 87 22.81 1.12 5.53
CA ASN A 87 24.11 1.69 5.88
C ASN A 87 24.94 2.06 4.64
N GLU A 88 24.92 1.24 3.58
CA GLU A 88 25.55 1.59 2.29
C GLU A 88 24.90 2.84 1.67
N VAL A 89 23.57 2.91 1.66
CA VAL A 89 22.81 4.06 1.14
C VAL A 89 23.23 5.33 1.90
N VAL A 90 23.19 5.27 3.22
CA VAL A 90 23.54 6.38 4.10
C VAL A 90 25.00 6.79 3.89
N GLY A 91 25.92 5.82 3.76
CA GLY A 91 27.31 6.07 3.41
C GLY A 91 27.46 6.86 2.12
N ARG A 92 26.84 6.40 1.02
CA ARG A 92 26.91 7.05 -0.29
C ARG A 92 26.28 8.44 -0.30
N LEU A 93 25.10 8.60 0.31
CA LEU A 93 24.44 9.91 0.41
C LEU A 93 25.28 10.89 1.23
N ARG A 94 25.89 10.43 2.34
CA ARG A 94 26.79 11.23 3.18
C ARG A 94 28.03 11.69 2.38
N GLU A 95 28.65 10.80 1.61
CA GLU A 95 29.77 11.14 0.72
C GLU A 95 29.42 12.21 -0.32
N GLN A 96 28.16 12.22 -0.79
CA GLN A 96 27.65 13.21 -1.74
C GLN A 96 27.25 14.55 -1.09
N GLY A 97 27.24 14.63 0.24
CA GLY A 97 26.93 15.85 0.99
C GLY A 97 25.49 15.96 1.47
N VAL A 98 24.72 14.87 1.45
CA VAL A 98 23.39 14.79 2.07
C VAL A 98 23.50 14.85 3.58
N THR A 99 22.60 15.59 4.23
CA THR A 99 22.52 15.62 5.71
C THR A 99 21.87 14.35 6.22
N VAL A 100 22.54 13.61 7.11
CA VAL A 100 22.02 12.38 7.73
C VAL A 100 21.47 12.69 9.12
N ILE A 101 20.22 12.31 9.37
CA ILE A 101 19.53 12.45 10.65
C ILE A 101 19.09 11.05 11.10
N HIS A 102 19.62 10.59 12.22
CA HIS A 102 19.19 9.36 12.88
C HIS A 102 18.06 9.70 13.86
N ALA A 103 16.92 9.04 13.71
CA ALA A 103 15.75 9.26 14.55
C ALA A 103 15.30 7.95 15.22
N PRO A 104 16.09 7.38 16.16
CA PRO A 104 15.68 6.21 16.93
C PRO A 104 14.76 6.66 18.07
N SER A 105 13.46 6.70 17.80
CA SER A 105 12.48 7.16 18.77
C SER A 105 12.50 6.33 20.05
N ASP A 106 12.17 6.97 21.17
CA ASP A 106 12.11 6.33 22.50
C ASP A 106 13.50 5.82 22.98
N CYS A 107 14.60 6.23 22.33
CA CYS A 107 15.97 5.81 22.63
C CYS A 107 16.92 6.96 22.98
N MET A 108 16.41 8.21 23.10
CA MET A 108 17.27 9.40 23.23
C MET A 108 18.21 9.39 24.45
N GLU A 109 17.85 8.69 25.52
CA GLU A 109 18.69 8.54 26.72
C GLU A 109 20.06 7.94 26.39
N ALA A 110 20.13 6.95 25.49
CA ALA A 110 21.38 6.32 25.07
C ALA A 110 22.32 7.29 24.32
N TYR A 111 21.80 8.40 23.82
CA TYR A 111 22.53 9.37 22.99
C TYR A 111 22.76 10.71 23.70
N ALA A 112 22.40 10.87 24.97
CA ALA A 112 22.46 12.15 25.68
C ALA A 112 23.81 12.88 25.52
N ASP A 113 24.92 12.14 25.62
CA ASP A 113 26.29 12.67 25.49
C ASP A 113 26.90 12.53 24.08
N HIS A 114 26.18 11.90 23.14
CA HIS A 114 26.68 11.62 21.81
C HIS A 114 26.92 12.92 21.00
N PRO A 115 28.06 13.08 20.29
CA PRO A 115 28.35 14.31 19.53
C PRO A 115 27.26 14.70 18.52
N ALA A 116 26.67 13.73 17.82
CA ALA A 116 25.58 13.97 16.88
C ALA A 116 24.27 14.42 17.56
N ARG A 117 24.01 14.00 18.81
CA ARG A 117 22.88 14.48 19.60
C ARG A 117 23.11 15.91 20.09
N ARG A 118 24.31 16.20 20.60
CA ARG A 118 24.72 17.57 20.96
C ARG A 118 24.60 18.52 19.77
N ARG A 119 24.99 18.07 18.57
CA ARG A 119 24.83 18.85 17.33
C ARG A 119 23.37 19.20 17.01
N ALA A 120 22.43 18.28 17.27
CA ALA A 120 21.01 18.55 17.12
C ALA A 120 20.54 19.62 18.12
N LEU A 121 20.93 19.49 19.40
CA LEU A 121 20.60 20.46 20.46
C LEU A 121 21.23 21.85 20.23
N ASP A 122 22.44 21.90 19.69
CA ASP A 122 23.15 23.15 19.36
C ASP A 122 22.57 23.85 18.12
N THR A 123 21.65 23.20 17.40
CA THR A 123 21.00 23.81 16.24
C THR A 123 20.00 24.86 16.73
N PRO A 124 20.11 26.13 16.28
CA PRO A 124 19.17 27.17 16.67
C PRO A 124 17.73 26.79 16.27
N PRO A 125 16.74 26.98 17.15
CA PRO A 125 15.35 26.74 16.80
C PRO A 125 14.94 27.51 15.55
N ALA A 126 14.24 26.83 14.64
CA ALA A 126 13.72 27.47 13.43
C ALA A 126 12.72 28.58 13.80
N PRO A 127 12.79 29.76 13.15
CA PRO A 127 11.83 30.83 13.36
C PRO A 127 10.42 30.49 12.80
N ASN A 128 10.33 29.46 11.96
CA ASN A 128 9.14 29.01 11.23
C ASN A 128 8.78 27.55 11.57
N LEU A 129 8.72 27.21 12.87
CA LEU A 129 8.23 25.91 13.30
C LEU A 129 6.76 25.74 12.88
N PRO A 130 6.40 24.64 12.18
CA PRO A 130 5.00 24.38 11.86
C PRO A 130 4.19 24.10 13.12
N PRO A 131 2.89 24.44 13.12
CA PRO A 131 1.98 24.00 14.18
C PRO A 131 2.03 22.47 14.33
N ASP A 132 1.96 22.02 15.57
CA ASP A 132 1.92 20.60 15.94
C ASP A 132 3.07 19.75 15.38
N ILE A 133 4.21 20.35 15.01
CA ILE A 133 5.36 19.61 14.47
C ILE A 133 5.91 18.58 15.46
N GLN A 134 5.68 18.80 16.77
CA GLN A 134 6.07 17.87 17.83
C GLN A 134 5.09 16.71 18.01
N ALA A 135 3.88 16.81 17.47
CA ALA A 135 2.83 15.81 17.65
C ALA A 135 2.97 14.66 16.65
N TRP A 136 2.44 13.50 17.04
CA TRP A 136 2.20 12.41 16.11
C TRP A 136 1.15 12.84 15.08
N CYS A 137 1.47 12.70 13.78
CA CYS A 137 0.56 13.03 12.71
C CYS A 137 -0.20 11.78 12.27
N ASN A 138 -1.41 11.63 12.78
CA ASN A 138 -2.29 10.52 12.41
C ASN A 138 -2.67 10.62 10.93
N ARG A 139 -3.02 11.79 10.41
CA ARG A 139 -3.59 11.91 9.06
C ARG A 139 -3.29 13.26 8.42
N ILE A 140 -3.27 13.29 7.09
CA ILE A 140 -3.26 14.53 6.29
C ILE A 140 -4.48 14.61 5.37
N PRO A 141 -4.87 15.81 4.88
CA PRO A 141 -6.09 15.99 4.09
C PRO A 141 -6.21 15.08 2.85
N SER A 142 -5.09 14.78 2.18
CA SER A 142 -5.06 13.89 1.01
C SER A 142 -5.35 12.42 1.34
N GLU A 143 -5.32 12.02 2.61
CA GLU A 143 -5.74 10.69 3.08
C GLU A 143 -7.22 10.67 3.50
N GLU A 144 -7.96 11.78 3.43
CA GLU A 144 -9.34 11.88 3.95
C GLU A 144 -10.32 10.91 3.28
N GLN A 145 -10.15 10.67 1.99
CA GLN A 145 -11.02 9.80 1.21
C GLN A 145 -10.45 8.39 1.03
N ALA A 146 -9.21 8.17 1.47
CA ALA A 146 -8.55 6.88 1.34
C ALA A 146 -9.04 5.87 2.38
N VAL A 147 -9.16 4.62 1.96
CA VAL A 147 -9.34 3.47 2.85
C VAL A 147 -7.95 2.96 3.23
N TYR A 148 -7.69 2.84 4.53
CA TYR A 148 -6.42 2.33 5.01
C TYR A 148 -6.23 0.86 4.60
N PRO A 149 -5.05 0.44 4.11
CA PRO A 149 -4.98 -0.74 3.26
C PRO A 149 -4.72 -2.06 3.99
N ILE A 150 -4.47 -2.01 5.31
CA ILE A 150 -4.27 -3.17 6.20
C ILE A 150 -4.99 -2.97 7.55
N ASP A 151 -5.33 -4.07 8.22
CA ASP A 151 -5.71 -4.09 9.63
C ASP A 151 -4.43 -4.35 10.45
N GLN A 152 -4.08 -3.39 11.29
CA GLN A 152 -2.89 -3.41 12.15
C GLN A 152 -3.27 -3.39 13.64
N SER A 153 -4.52 -3.73 13.97
CA SER A 153 -5.05 -3.47 15.30
C SER A 153 -4.59 -4.41 16.40
N ASP A 154 -3.97 -5.52 16.03
CA ASP A 154 -3.20 -6.40 16.92
C ASP A 154 -1.74 -5.97 17.08
N GLY A 155 -1.36 -4.84 16.48
CA GLY A 155 0.00 -4.34 16.44
C GLY A 155 0.87 -4.89 15.32
N GLY A 156 0.32 -5.75 14.47
CA GLY A 156 1.02 -6.29 13.30
C GLY A 156 2.09 -7.34 13.64
N GLU A 157 2.02 -7.95 14.82
CA GLU A 157 2.88 -9.04 15.26
C GLU A 157 2.69 -10.27 14.37
N ASP A 158 3.75 -10.68 13.67
CA ASP A 158 3.74 -11.78 12.71
C ASP A 158 4.57 -13.00 13.14
N ASP A 159 5.01 -13.05 14.40
CA ASP A 159 5.62 -14.23 15.00
C ASP A 159 4.63 -15.39 15.17
N ASP A 160 5.13 -16.63 15.11
CA ASP A 160 4.39 -17.76 15.68
C ASP A 160 4.22 -17.54 17.19
N PRO A 161 3.03 -17.81 17.79
CA PRO A 161 2.81 -17.55 19.21
C PRO A 161 3.81 -18.23 20.16
N ALA A 162 4.32 -19.42 19.82
CA ALA A 162 5.33 -20.10 20.62
C ALA A 162 6.71 -19.46 20.46
N GLU A 163 7.06 -19.02 19.25
CA GLU A 163 8.29 -18.25 19.00
C GLU A 163 8.25 -16.91 19.74
N HIS A 164 7.12 -16.19 19.70
CA HIS A 164 6.92 -14.93 20.41
C HIS A 164 7.12 -15.09 21.93
N ALA A 165 6.51 -16.12 22.52
CA ALA A 165 6.66 -16.40 23.95
C ALA A 165 8.12 -16.70 24.33
N ALA A 166 8.82 -17.52 23.54
CA ALA A 166 10.23 -17.82 23.76
C ALA A 166 11.13 -16.59 23.56
N TRP A 167 10.80 -15.73 22.61
CA TRP A 167 11.50 -14.48 22.36
C TRP A 167 11.31 -13.50 23.53
N ALA A 168 10.10 -13.36 24.06
CA ALA A 168 9.81 -12.54 25.23
C ALA A 168 10.61 -12.98 26.47
N GLU A 169 10.72 -14.29 26.73
CA GLU A 169 11.58 -14.83 27.80
C GLU A 169 13.05 -14.49 27.58
N LYS A 170 13.54 -14.59 26.34
CA LYS A 170 14.91 -14.24 25.97
C LYS A 170 15.19 -12.74 26.16
N LEU A 171 14.26 -11.87 25.79
CA LEU A 171 14.35 -10.42 26.04
C LEU A 171 14.43 -10.11 27.55
N ALA A 172 13.57 -10.76 28.36
CA ALA A 172 13.59 -10.60 29.81
C ALA A 172 14.93 -11.05 30.40
N ALA A 173 15.49 -12.18 29.93
CA ALA A 173 16.79 -12.68 30.37
C ALA A 173 17.95 -11.73 30.00
N MET A 174 17.81 -10.94 28.92
CA MET A 174 18.74 -9.86 28.55
C MET A 174 18.54 -8.58 29.38
N GLY A 175 17.60 -8.56 30.33
CA GLY A 175 17.23 -7.37 31.09
C GLY A 175 16.53 -6.32 30.24
N ARG A 176 15.90 -6.70 29.12
CA ARG A 176 15.06 -5.83 28.30
C ARG A 176 13.60 -5.95 28.71
N ASN A 177 12.80 -4.91 28.47
CA ASN A 177 11.35 -4.98 28.59
C ASN A 177 10.80 -5.74 27.38
N PRO A 178 10.15 -6.91 27.54
CA PRO A 178 9.67 -7.70 26.41
C PRO A 178 8.67 -6.97 25.49
N LYS A 179 7.96 -5.95 26.00
CA LYS A 179 7.01 -5.16 25.20
C LYS A 179 7.67 -4.02 24.41
N MET A 180 8.77 -3.48 24.92
CA MET A 180 9.51 -2.36 24.34
C MET A 180 11.01 -2.57 24.57
N PRO A 181 11.65 -3.52 23.85
CA PRO A 181 13.00 -3.95 24.16
C PRO A 181 14.11 -3.03 23.62
N TRP A 182 13.77 -2.13 22.69
CA TRP A 182 14.72 -1.20 22.08
C TRP A 182 15.32 -0.23 23.11
N ARG A 183 16.59 0.11 22.92
CA ARG A 183 17.30 1.16 23.70
C ARG A 183 18.12 2.09 22.82
N ALA A 184 18.39 1.70 21.58
CA ALA A 184 19.21 2.43 20.63
C ALA A 184 18.80 2.07 19.20
N GLN A 185 19.33 2.79 18.22
CA GLN A 185 19.44 2.31 16.84
C GLN A 185 20.34 1.07 16.77
N THR A 186 20.10 0.18 15.80
CA THR A 186 21.04 -0.90 15.47
C THR A 186 22.45 -0.39 15.19
N ASP A 187 23.46 -1.13 15.63
CA ASP A 187 24.88 -0.84 15.39
C ASP A 187 25.32 -1.18 13.95
N LEU A 188 24.45 -1.84 13.18
CA LEU A 188 24.65 -2.13 11.76
C LEU A 188 24.61 -0.88 10.87
N ILE A 189 24.07 0.24 11.38
CA ILE A 189 24.06 1.53 10.69
C ILE A 189 24.97 2.51 11.43
N ALA A 190 26.09 2.86 10.78
CA ALA A 190 27.09 3.72 11.37
C ALA A 190 26.60 5.16 11.51
N ILE A 191 26.71 5.70 12.73
CA ILE A 191 26.49 7.12 13.03
C ILE A 191 27.85 7.83 13.00
N ASN A 192 28.02 8.79 12.11
CA ASN A 192 29.23 9.60 12.03
C ASN A 192 29.16 10.77 13.01
N GLU A 193 29.86 10.65 14.14
CA GLU A 193 29.96 11.67 15.18
C GLU A 193 30.35 13.07 14.66
N GLY A 194 31.14 13.13 13.59
CA GLY A 194 31.67 14.37 13.03
C GLY A 194 30.64 15.20 12.26
N VAL A 195 29.63 14.57 11.65
CA VAL A 195 28.75 15.25 10.67
C VAL A 195 27.26 14.94 10.79
N ASP A 196 26.88 13.80 11.36
CA ASP A 196 25.48 13.38 11.46
C ASP A 196 24.76 14.07 12.63
N PHE A 197 23.43 13.92 12.66
CA PHE A 197 22.54 14.37 13.72
C PHE A 197 21.77 13.21 14.34
N ILE A 198 21.39 13.34 15.61
CA ILE A 198 20.45 12.41 16.28
C ILE A 198 19.32 13.20 16.93
N SER A 199 18.07 12.95 16.52
CA SER A 199 16.87 13.45 17.20
C SER A 199 15.63 12.67 16.73
N ASP A 200 14.73 12.38 17.66
CA ASP A 200 13.37 11.89 17.40
C ASP A 200 12.28 12.97 17.60
N LYS A 201 12.68 14.23 17.86
CA LYS A 201 11.75 15.34 18.08
C LYS A 201 11.53 16.15 16.81
N GLY A 202 10.27 16.40 16.47
CA GLY A 202 9.91 17.06 15.21
C GLY A 202 10.41 18.50 15.09
N ASP A 203 10.41 19.27 16.18
CA ASP A 203 10.90 20.65 16.22
C ASP A 203 12.42 20.76 16.04
N GLU A 204 13.17 19.87 16.70
CA GLU A 204 14.63 19.77 16.54
C GLU A 204 15.00 19.32 15.13
N VAL A 205 14.34 18.28 14.60
CA VAL A 205 14.52 17.82 13.22
C VAL A 205 14.20 18.94 12.23
N TRP A 206 13.07 19.63 12.39
CA TRP A 206 12.71 20.76 11.53
C TRP A 206 13.75 21.89 11.59
N SER A 207 14.28 22.18 12.77
CA SER A 207 15.32 23.19 12.96
C SER A 207 16.62 22.82 12.25
N ILE A 208 16.99 21.54 12.25
CA ILE A 208 18.12 21.03 11.45
C ILE A 208 17.88 21.24 9.96
N LEU A 209 16.68 20.90 9.47
CA LEU A 209 16.31 21.09 8.06
C LEU A 209 16.42 22.57 7.65
N GLU A 210 15.88 23.49 8.46
CA GLU A 210 15.94 24.93 8.19
C GLU A 210 17.37 25.48 8.26
N ALA A 211 18.12 25.17 9.32
CA ALA A 211 19.48 25.67 9.51
C ALA A 211 20.44 25.20 8.40
N ARG A 212 20.18 24.04 7.79
CA ARG A 212 20.95 23.48 6.67
C ARG A 212 20.36 23.85 5.29
N GLY A 213 19.24 24.57 5.23
CA GLY A 213 18.58 24.94 3.97
C GLY A 213 18.05 23.74 3.18
N ILE A 214 17.65 22.68 3.88
CA ILE A 214 17.12 21.44 3.31
C ILE A 214 15.73 21.68 2.74
N ARG A 215 15.53 21.23 1.50
CA ARG A 215 14.24 21.27 0.79
C ARG A 215 13.69 19.87 0.53
N ASN A 216 14.59 18.93 0.29
CA ASN A 216 14.26 17.57 -0.06
C ASN A 216 14.55 16.62 1.11
N VAL A 217 13.62 15.72 1.39
CA VAL A 217 13.75 14.75 2.49
C VAL A 217 13.54 13.35 1.94
N ILE A 218 14.49 12.46 2.19
CA ILE A 218 14.36 11.02 1.97
C ILE A 218 14.05 10.40 3.33
N LEU A 219 12.93 9.71 3.45
CA LEU A 219 12.61 8.92 4.63
C LEU A 219 12.88 7.44 4.36
N ALA A 220 13.58 6.78 5.28
CA ALA A 220 13.82 5.35 5.28
C ALA A 220 13.72 4.83 6.72
N GLY A 221 13.38 3.56 6.91
CA GLY A 221 13.19 3.01 8.26
C GLY A 221 12.00 2.06 8.37
N VAL A 222 11.75 1.55 9.56
CA VAL A 222 10.78 0.46 9.78
C VAL A 222 9.49 0.94 10.43
N HIS A 223 8.49 0.06 10.42
CA HIS A 223 7.10 0.33 10.78
C HIS A 223 6.48 1.38 9.85
N THR A 224 6.53 1.13 8.54
CA THR A 224 6.06 2.05 7.48
C THR A 224 4.66 2.60 7.77
N ASN A 225 3.78 1.72 8.23
CA ASN A 225 2.37 1.96 8.56
C ASN A 225 2.14 2.77 9.85
N MET A 226 3.17 3.00 10.65
CA MET A 226 3.07 3.70 11.93
C MET A 226 4.14 4.78 12.02
N CYS A 227 5.39 4.41 12.34
CA CYS A 227 6.44 5.35 12.69
C CYS A 227 6.88 6.23 11.51
N VAL A 228 7.23 5.61 10.40
CA VAL A 228 7.65 6.30 9.16
C VAL A 228 6.57 7.26 8.69
N LEU A 229 5.29 6.90 8.81
CA LEU A 229 4.18 7.77 8.42
C LEU A 229 3.90 8.88 9.45
N GLY A 230 3.82 8.51 10.73
CA GLY A 230 3.14 9.30 11.75
C GLY A 230 4.03 9.96 12.80
N ARG A 231 5.32 9.61 12.93
CA ARG A 231 6.22 10.28 13.88
C ARG A 231 6.26 11.80 13.61
N PRO A 232 6.63 12.64 14.60
CA PRO A 232 6.80 14.09 14.45
C PRO A 232 7.70 14.52 13.27
N PHE A 233 8.62 13.64 12.86
CA PHE A 233 9.51 13.82 11.71
C PHE A 233 9.14 12.95 10.50
N GLY A 234 8.03 12.22 10.55
CA GLY A 234 7.59 11.26 9.55
C GLY A 234 7.01 11.88 8.28
N LEU A 235 6.64 11.03 7.32
CA LEU A 235 6.20 11.43 5.98
C LEU A 235 5.05 12.44 6.01
N ARG A 236 4.06 12.23 6.87
CA ARG A 236 2.89 13.11 6.95
C ARG A 236 3.25 14.50 7.42
N GLN A 237 4.10 14.60 8.44
CA GLN A 237 4.60 15.89 8.94
C GLN A 237 5.41 16.62 7.88
N MET A 238 6.27 15.90 7.17
CA MET A 238 7.08 16.49 6.10
C MET A 238 6.20 16.96 4.94
N ALA A 239 5.26 16.12 4.46
CA ALA A 239 4.37 16.44 3.36
C ALA A 239 3.41 17.59 3.69
N ARG A 240 2.70 17.53 4.83
CA ARG A 240 1.70 18.56 5.19
C ARG A 240 2.31 19.93 5.41
N ASN A 241 3.58 19.98 5.83
CA ASN A 241 4.30 21.23 6.08
C ASN A 241 5.15 21.67 4.88
N GLY A 242 4.95 21.07 3.70
CA GLY A 242 5.50 21.57 2.44
C GLY A 242 6.95 21.18 2.15
N ARG A 243 7.52 20.17 2.83
CA ARG A 243 8.79 19.58 2.39
C ARG A 243 8.57 18.71 1.16
N HIS A 244 9.54 18.73 0.26
CA HIS A 244 9.56 17.81 -0.86
C HIS A 244 10.11 16.47 -0.35
N VAL A 245 9.21 15.60 0.10
CA VAL A 245 9.55 14.34 0.77
C VAL A 245 9.31 13.14 -0.13
N VAL A 246 10.16 12.12 -0.02
CA VAL A 246 9.97 10.79 -0.62
C VAL A 246 10.22 9.70 0.40
N LEU A 247 9.54 8.56 0.24
CA LEU A 247 9.91 7.31 0.90
C LEU A 247 10.89 6.53 0.03
N MET A 248 11.96 5.98 0.62
CA MET A 248 12.77 4.95 -0.03
C MET A 248 12.10 3.58 0.15
N ARG A 249 11.31 3.16 -0.85
CA ARG A 249 10.32 2.08 -0.73
C ARG A 249 10.89 0.69 -0.46
N ASP A 250 12.14 0.44 -0.81
CA ASP A 250 12.82 -0.83 -0.53
C ASP A 250 13.63 -0.78 0.78
N MET A 251 13.84 0.41 1.37
CA MET A 251 14.43 0.58 2.70
C MET A 251 13.35 0.82 3.76
N THR A 252 12.28 0.02 3.72
CA THR A 252 11.22 0.06 4.73
C THR A 252 10.60 -1.32 5.00
N ASP A 253 9.94 -1.44 6.14
CA ASP A 253 9.21 -2.63 6.58
C ASP A 253 7.95 -2.22 7.36
N THR A 254 6.85 -2.95 7.23
CA THR A 254 5.57 -2.63 7.88
C THR A 254 5.32 -3.58 9.06
N MET A 255 4.68 -3.12 10.13
CA MET A 255 4.12 -4.04 11.13
C MET A 255 2.76 -4.56 10.64
N TYR A 256 2.72 -5.81 10.18
CA TYR A 256 1.51 -6.43 9.67
C TYR A 256 1.49 -7.94 9.91
N ASN A 257 0.42 -8.42 10.56
CA ASN A 257 0.16 -9.82 10.78
C ASN A 257 -0.63 -10.42 9.58
N PRO A 258 -0.09 -11.41 8.86
CA PRO A 258 -0.79 -12.09 7.75
C PRO A 258 -2.12 -12.77 8.14
N ALA A 259 -2.35 -13.02 9.43
CA ALA A 259 -3.62 -13.52 9.95
C ALA A 259 -4.71 -12.42 10.04
N MET A 260 -4.34 -11.15 9.92
CA MET A 260 -5.24 -10.01 9.90
C MET A 260 -5.60 -9.60 8.48
N TRP A 261 -6.73 -8.89 8.31
CA TRP A 261 -7.14 -8.40 6.98
C TRP A 261 -6.02 -7.54 6.36
N PRO A 262 -5.69 -7.68 5.07
CA PRO A 262 -6.41 -8.39 4.00
C PRO A 262 -6.08 -9.87 3.81
N TYR A 263 -5.50 -10.53 4.82
CA TYR A 263 -5.14 -11.95 4.79
C TYR A 263 -4.14 -12.28 3.69
N VAL A 264 -3.20 -11.37 3.49
CA VAL A 264 -2.13 -11.46 2.49
C VAL A 264 -0.81 -11.76 3.16
N SER A 265 0.23 -12.02 2.38
CA SER A 265 1.58 -12.15 2.95
C SER A 265 2.01 -10.85 3.64
N HIS A 266 2.95 -10.94 4.56
CA HIS A 266 3.54 -9.76 5.21
C HIS A 266 4.02 -8.72 4.18
N PHE A 267 4.74 -9.19 3.16
CA PHE A 267 5.30 -8.36 2.10
C PHE A 267 4.25 -7.69 1.22
N GLU A 268 3.12 -8.36 0.93
CA GLU A 268 1.98 -7.71 0.26
C GLU A 268 1.33 -6.64 1.13
N GLY A 269 1.31 -6.83 2.47
CA GLY A 269 0.91 -5.78 3.40
C GLY A 269 1.81 -4.54 3.30
N THR A 270 3.12 -4.75 3.20
CA THR A 270 4.10 -3.67 2.96
C THR A 270 3.88 -2.99 1.61
N ASP A 271 3.71 -3.76 0.53
CA ASP A 271 3.43 -3.23 -0.83
C ASP A 271 2.18 -2.34 -0.84
N ARG A 272 1.15 -2.72 -0.07
CA ARG A 272 -0.11 -1.98 0.06
C ARG A 272 0.04 -0.67 0.82
N ILE A 273 0.89 -0.63 1.85
CA ILE A 273 1.22 0.62 2.55
C ILE A 273 2.02 1.55 1.64
N ILE A 274 2.98 1.02 0.88
CA ILE A 274 3.72 1.79 -0.12
C ILE A 274 2.76 2.37 -1.16
N SER A 275 1.83 1.57 -1.68
CA SER A 275 0.80 2.06 -2.62
C SER A 275 -0.11 3.13 -1.99
N HIS A 276 -0.46 3.02 -0.70
CA HIS A 276 -1.20 4.08 0.00
C HIS A 276 -0.38 5.38 0.08
N ILE A 277 0.91 5.28 0.38
CA ILE A 277 1.83 6.42 0.41
C ILE A 277 1.95 7.10 -0.96
N GLU A 278 2.11 6.31 -2.03
CA GLU A 278 2.22 6.80 -3.40
C GLU A 278 0.95 7.49 -3.91
N ARG A 279 -0.22 7.10 -3.40
CA ARG A 279 -1.52 7.70 -3.74
C ARG A 279 -1.80 8.97 -2.96
N CYS A 280 -1.48 8.97 -1.67
CA CYS A 280 -2.06 9.93 -0.73
C CYS A 280 -1.04 10.80 0.01
N VAL A 281 0.23 10.43 0.06
CA VAL A 281 1.21 11.11 0.95
C VAL A 281 2.33 11.75 0.16
N CYS A 282 3.12 10.94 -0.55
CA CYS A 282 4.28 11.43 -1.29
C CYS A 282 4.80 10.40 -2.31
N PRO A 283 5.60 10.82 -3.31
CA PRO A 283 6.26 9.90 -4.21
C PRO A 283 7.29 9.00 -3.51
N THR A 284 7.75 7.95 -4.19
CA THR A 284 8.77 7.03 -3.67
C THR A 284 9.98 6.91 -4.61
N ILE A 285 11.12 6.54 -4.04
CA ILE A 285 12.35 6.16 -4.73
C ILE A 285 12.82 4.78 -4.24
N ALA A 286 13.82 4.18 -4.89
CA ALA A 286 14.45 2.93 -4.43
C ALA A 286 15.98 3.08 -4.29
N SER A 287 16.58 2.23 -3.47
CA SER A 287 18.00 2.31 -3.08
C SER A 287 18.98 2.11 -4.25
N ASP A 288 18.56 1.38 -5.29
CA ASP A 288 19.31 1.18 -6.53
C ASP A 288 19.58 2.50 -7.27
N GLN A 289 18.73 3.51 -7.10
CA GLN A 289 18.94 4.84 -7.68
C GLN A 289 20.12 5.59 -7.01
N VAL A 290 20.51 5.18 -5.80
CA VAL A 290 21.69 5.70 -5.08
C VAL A 290 22.91 4.80 -5.28
N LEU A 291 22.72 3.49 -5.22
CA LEU A 291 23.82 2.52 -5.14
C LEU A 291 24.07 1.75 -6.45
N GLY A 292 23.15 1.80 -7.40
CA GLY A 292 23.09 0.88 -8.54
C GLY A 292 22.63 -0.52 -8.13
N GLY A 293 22.56 -1.41 -9.12
CA GLY A 293 22.11 -2.79 -8.94
C GLY A 293 20.59 -2.88 -8.88
N GLU A 294 20.09 -3.77 -8.02
CA GLU A 294 18.66 -4.02 -7.83
C GLU A 294 18.20 -3.52 -6.46
N PRO A 295 16.92 -3.12 -6.31
CA PRO A 295 16.31 -2.89 -5.00
C PRO A 295 16.41 -4.12 -4.10
N ILE A 296 16.51 -3.92 -2.78
CA ILE A 296 16.53 -5.06 -1.87
C ILE A 296 15.18 -5.79 -1.93
N ARG A 297 15.26 -7.10 -1.75
CA ARG A 297 14.10 -7.96 -1.56
C ARG A 297 14.42 -8.86 -0.38
N PHE A 298 13.56 -8.86 0.63
CA PHE A 298 13.72 -9.76 1.78
C PHE A 298 13.82 -11.20 1.30
N ARG A 299 14.75 -11.96 1.89
CA ARG A 299 15.02 -13.36 1.54
C ARG A 299 13.76 -14.21 1.59
N ASP A 300 12.88 -13.94 2.56
CA ASP A 300 11.67 -14.70 2.78
C ASP A 300 10.51 -14.24 1.86
N ASP A 301 10.65 -13.12 1.14
CA ASP A 301 9.74 -12.76 0.06
C ASP A 301 10.08 -13.59 -1.18
N THR A 302 9.41 -14.73 -1.32
CA THR A 302 9.57 -15.67 -2.46
C THR A 302 8.44 -15.57 -3.48
N ARG A 303 7.59 -14.54 -3.40
CA ARG A 303 6.41 -14.36 -4.26
C ARG A 303 6.79 -14.08 -5.72
N PRO A 304 6.31 -14.84 -6.71
CA PRO A 304 6.52 -14.43 -8.10
C PRO A 304 5.79 -13.11 -8.39
N ARG A 305 6.40 -12.28 -9.23
CA ARG A 305 5.88 -10.98 -9.65
C ARG A 305 4.98 -11.14 -10.88
N ILE A 306 3.73 -10.70 -10.77
CA ILE A 306 2.77 -10.72 -11.87
C ILE A 306 2.52 -9.28 -12.31
N ALA A 307 2.78 -8.98 -13.58
CA ALA A 307 2.27 -7.78 -14.21
C ALA A 307 0.91 -8.09 -14.88
N VAL A 308 -0.13 -7.34 -14.52
CA VAL A 308 -1.49 -7.51 -15.03
C VAL A 308 -1.83 -6.34 -15.95
N LEU A 309 -1.85 -6.60 -17.26
CA LEU A 309 -2.09 -5.64 -18.31
C LEU A 309 -3.57 -5.63 -18.71
N MET A 310 -4.27 -4.54 -18.43
CA MET A 310 -5.70 -4.40 -18.66
C MET A 310 -5.99 -3.14 -19.48
N SER A 311 -6.50 -3.32 -20.68
CA SER A 311 -6.96 -2.20 -21.52
C SER A 311 -7.97 -2.74 -22.52
N GLU A 312 -9.17 -3.00 -22.02
CA GLU A 312 -10.32 -3.45 -22.80
C GLU A 312 -11.61 -2.88 -22.17
N ASP A 313 -12.56 -2.49 -23.01
CA ASP A 313 -13.75 -1.73 -22.57
C ASP A 313 -15.04 -2.57 -22.65
N GLU A 314 -14.93 -3.87 -22.95
CA GLU A 314 -16.08 -4.73 -23.28
C GLU A 314 -16.52 -5.62 -22.11
N TYR A 315 -15.56 -6.09 -21.31
CA TYR A 315 -15.78 -7.08 -20.26
C TYR A 315 -15.46 -6.59 -18.85
N GLU A 316 -15.07 -5.31 -18.68
CA GLU A 316 -14.73 -4.69 -17.39
C GLU A 316 -13.69 -5.52 -16.60
N THR A 317 -12.70 -6.09 -17.30
CA THR A 317 -11.65 -6.89 -16.68
C THR A 317 -10.81 -6.05 -15.72
N GLU A 318 -10.67 -4.75 -15.93
CA GLU A 318 -10.07 -3.81 -14.97
C GLU A 318 -10.75 -3.83 -13.59
N ARG A 319 -12.01 -4.28 -13.50
CA ARG A 319 -12.74 -4.46 -12.24
C ARG A 319 -12.69 -5.90 -11.78
N THR A 320 -13.10 -6.83 -12.64
CA THR A 320 -13.28 -8.25 -12.27
C THR A 320 -11.96 -8.99 -12.09
N LEU A 321 -10.99 -8.78 -12.98
CA LEU A 321 -9.65 -9.37 -12.86
C LEU A 321 -8.85 -8.75 -11.72
N THR A 322 -8.96 -7.44 -11.52
CA THR A 322 -8.37 -6.75 -10.36
C THR A 322 -8.89 -7.33 -9.05
N TYR A 323 -10.22 -7.49 -8.93
CA TYR A 323 -10.83 -8.11 -7.76
C TYR A 323 -10.33 -9.54 -7.56
N PHE A 324 -10.31 -10.37 -8.61
CA PHE A 324 -9.72 -11.71 -8.53
C PHE A 324 -8.29 -11.68 -8.00
N CYS A 325 -7.44 -10.81 -8.54
CA CYS A 325 -6.04 -10.71 -8.13
C CYS A 325 -5.91 -10.34 -6.64
N GLN A 326 -6.66 -9.33 -6.21
CA GLN A 326 -6.65 -8.86 -4.82
C GLN A 326 -7.14 -9.91 -3.82
N GLN A 327 -8.10 -10.76 -4.22
CA GLN A 327 -8.64 -11.82 -3.36
C GLN A 327 -7.78 -13.07 -3.35
N GLN A 328 -7.27 -13.49 -4.51
CA GLN A 328 -6.73 -14.84 -4.70
C GLN A 328 -5.20 -14.90 -4.75
N LEU A 329 -4.51 -13.76 -4.91
CA LEU A 329 -3.07 -13.76 -5.22
C LEU A 329 -2.18 -13.20 -4.11
N GLY A 330 -2.66 -12.28 -3.25
CA GLY A 330 -1.82 -11.52 -2.30
C GLY A 330 -1.06 -12.35 -1.25
N ARG A 331 -1.40 -13.62 -1.04
CA ARG A 331 -0.60 -14.54 -0.20
C ARG A 331 0.65 -15.06 -0.89
N ASN A 332 0.60 -15.24 -2.21
CA ASN A 332 1.55 -16.07 -2.94
C ASN A 332 2.26 -15.32 -4.08
N PHE A 333 1.74 -14.17 -4.50
CA PHE A 333 2.24 -13.40 -5.61
C PHE A 333 2.31 -11.92 -5.25
N ALA A 334 3.24 -11.21 -5.88
CA ALA A 334 3.32 -9.76 -5.87
C ALA A 334 2.69 -9.25 -7.18
N THR A 335 1.58 -8.51 -7.09
CA THR A 335 0.81 -8.09 -8.29
C THR A 335 1.00 -6.61 -8.59
N ARG A 336 1.33 -6.28 -9.84
CA ARG A 336 1.35 -4.90 -10.36
C ARG A 336 0.30 -4.74 -11.45
N PHE A 337 -0.61 -3.78 -11.28
CA PHE A 337 -1.69 -3.52 -12.22
C PHE A 337 -1.31 -2.40 -13.19
N ILE A 338 -1.57 -2.62 -14.48
CA ILE A 338 -1.29 -1.67 -15.55
C ILE A 338 -2.59 -1.49 -16.33
N TYR A 339 -3.23 -0.35 -16.13
CA TYR A 339 -4.48 0.02 -16.80
C TYR A 339 -4.20 0.88 -18.03
N GLY A 340 -5.05 0.78 -19.06
CA GLY A 340 -5.06 1.72 -20.18
C GLY A 340 -5.49 3.12 -19.75
N ARG A 341 -4.85 4.14 -20.32
CA ARG A 341 -5.22 5.54 -20.06
C ARG A 341 -6.61 5.83 -20.62
N ALA A 342 -7.49 6.42 -19.81
CA ALA A 342 -8.87 6.70 -20.22
C ALA A 342 -8.95 7.66 -21.42
N GLU A 343 -8.09 8.67 -21.47
CA GLU A 343 -8.05 9.66 -22.56
C GLU A 343 -7.39 9.14 -23.85
N ASP A 344 -6.59 8.08 -23.74
CA ASP A 344 -5.91 7.43 -24.86
C ASP A 344 -5.69 5.95 -24.56
N VAL A 345 -6.67 5.12 -24.93
CA VAL A 345 -6.68 3.68 -24.65
C VAL A 345 -5.48 2.90 -25.21
N HIS A 346 -4.72 3.55 -26.11
CA HIS A 346 -3.51 3.03 -26.72
C HIS A 346 -2.24 3.32 -25.90
N ASP A 347 -2.32 4.09 -24.82
CA ASP A 347 -1.22 4.32 -23.88
C ASP A 347 -1.44 3.48 -22.62
N LEU A 348 -0.36 2.83 -22.15
CA LEU A 348 -0.36 1.99 -20.95
C LEU A 348 0.65 2.57 -19.92
N PRO A 349 0.25 3.57 -19.11
CA PRO A 349 1.11 4.13 -18.07
C PRO A 349 1.54 3.08 -17.05
N GLY A 350 2.82 3.06 -16.67
CA GLY A 350 3.38 2.09 -15.73
C GLY A 350 3.90 0.79 -16.37
N LEU A 351 3.95 0.70 -17.70
CA LEU A 351 4.35 -0.52 -18.41
C LEU A 351 5.79 -0.98 -18.11
N GLU A 352 6.67 -0.08 -17.65
CA GLU A 352 8.00 -0.42 -17.12
C GLU A 352 7.96 -1.51 -16.04
N ALA A 353 6.85 -1.65 -15.30
CA ALA A 353 6.67 -2.70 -14.31
C ALA A 353 6.80 -4.13 -14.87
N ILE A 354 6.66 -4.33 -16.19
CA ILE A 354 6.84 -5.66 -16.81
C ILE A 354 8.31 -6.08 -16.91
N ASP A 355 9.26 -5.15 -16.79
CA ASP A 355 10.69 -5.46 -16.90
C ASP A 355 11.11 -6.49 -15.83
N ASP A 356 10.58 -6.34 -14.63
CA ASP A 356 10.91 -7.18 -13.46
C ASP A 356 9.88 -8.27 -13.17
N ALA A 357 8.86 -8.44 -14.02
CA ALA A 357 7.79 -9.41 -13.80
C ALA A 357 8.24 -10.83 -14.16
N ASP A 358 7.78 -11.82 -13.40
CA ASP A 358 7.99 -13.23 -13.71
C ASP A 358 6.93 -13.73 -14.71
N VAL A 359 5.70 -13.18 -14.63
CA VAL A 359 4.58 -13.52 -15.52
C VAL A 359 3.87 -12.26 -15.99
N LEU A 360 3.50 -12.23 -17.27
CA LEU A 360 2.63 -11.19 -17.84
C LEU A 360 1.23 -11.75 -18.12
N LEU A 361 0.24 -11.19 -17.42
CA LEU A 361 -1.18 -11.51 -17.54
C LEU A 361 -1.86 -10.44 -18.39
N VAL A 362 -2.43 -10.83 -19.54
CA VAL A 362 -2.90 -9.90 -20.58
C VAL A 362 -4.41 -9.99 -20.76
N SER A 363 -5.09 -8.86 -20.60
CA SER A 363 -6.49 -8.61 -20.96
C SER A 363 -6.57 -7.27 -21.69
N VAL A 364 -6.20 -7.28 -22.97
CA VAL A 364 -6.08 -6.06 -23.79
C VAL A 364 -6.85 -6.27 -25.08
N ARG A 365 -7.52 -5.22 -25.56
CA ARG A 365 -8.33 -5.29 -26.79
C ARG A 365 -7.92 -4.22 -27.80
N ARG A 366 -7.32 -4.64 -28.91
CA ARG A 366 -7.12 -3.80 -30.11
C ARG A 366 -6.41 -2.47 -29.85
N ARG A 367 -5.25 -2.52 -29.22
CA ARG A 367 -4.44 -1.34 -28.91
C ARG A 367 -3.23 -1.24 -29.84
N ALA A 368 -3.15 -0.16 -30.62
CA ALA A 368 -1.93 0.26 -31.30
C ALA A 368 -1.06 1.10 -30.34
N LEU A 369 -0.12 0.47 -29.63
CA LEU A 369 0.66 1.14 -28.58
C LEU A 369 1.76 2.04 -29.16
N PRO A 370 2.26 3.05 -28.41
CA PRO A 370 3.55 3.65 -28.68
C PRO A 370 4.62 2.58 -28.96
N GLN A 371 5.46 2.82 -29.98
CA GLN A 371 6.48 1.84 -30.40
C GLN A 371 7.32 1.34 -29.23
N THR A 372 7.74 2.23 -28.33
CA THR A 372 8.54 1.90 -27.14
C THR A 372 7.83 0.98 -26.16
N GLN A 373 6.51 1.10 -26.01
CA GLN A 373 5.70 0.23 -25.17
C GLN A 373 5.53 -1.15 -25.80
N LEU A 374 5.20 -1.22 -27.09
CA LEU A 374 5.08 -2.51 -27.79
C LEU A 374 6.41 -3.26 -27.82
N ASP A 375 7.52 -2.57 -28.04
CA ASP A 375 8.85 -3.18 -28.02
C ASP A 375 9.23 -3.73 -26.64
N ARG A 376 8.73 -3.12 -25.56
CA ARG A 376 8.88 -3.67 -24.21
C ARG A 376 8.15 -5.01 -24.06
N ILE A 377 6.92 -5.11 -24.58
CA ILE A 377 6.12 -6.35 -24.57
C ILE A 377 6.79 -7.43 -25.43
N ARG A 378 7.31 -7.07 -26.62
CA ARG A 378 8.09 -7.98 -27.47
C ARG A 378 9.32 -8.51 -26.74
N ARG A 379 10.04 -7.65 -26.02
CA ARG A 379 11.21 -8.06 -25.22
C ARG A 379 10.83 -8.99 -24.06
N PHE A 380 9.68 -8.76 -23.43
CA PHE A 380 9.14 -9.67 -22.43
C PHE A 380 8.87 -11.06 -23.03
N ALA A 381 8.15 -11.14 -24.16
CA ALA A 381 7.89 -12.41 -24.83
C ALA A 381 9.20 -13.12 -25.22
N ALA A 382 10.10 -12.41 -25.91
CA ALA A 382 11.38 -12.94 -26.37
C ALA A 382 12.32 -13.40 -25.25
N SER A 383 12.10 -12.96 -24.01
CA SER A 383 12.87 -13.45 -22.84
C SER A 383 12.49 -14.88 -22.41
N GLY A 384 11.48 -15.49 -23.03
CA GLY A 384 11.00 -16.83 -22.67
C GLY A 384 10.16 -16.85 -21.40
N ARG A 385 9.82 -15.69 -20.83
CA ARG A 385 8.99 -15.61 -19.62
C ARG A 385 7.54 -16.00 -19.90
N PRO A 386 6.86 -16.67 -18.94
CA PRO A 386 5.48 -17.09 -19.09
C PRO A 386 4.50 -15.95 -19.37
N MET A 387 3.49 -16.23 -20.20
CA MET A 387 2.41 -15.30 -20.49
C MET A 387 1.05 -15.97 -20.35
N ILE A 388 0.08 -15.22 -19.84
CA ILE A 388 -1.31 -15.68 -19.72
C ILE A 388 -2.24 -14.69 -20.42
N GLY A 389 -3.09 -15.17 -21.33
CA GLY A 389 -4.04 -14.35 -22.07
C GLY A 389 -5.50 -14.68 -21.74
N LEU A 390 -6.33 -13.64 -21.59
CA LEU A 390 -7.77 -13.76 -21.39
C LEU A 390 -8.53 -13.05 -22.52
N ARG A 391 -9.65 -13.64 -22.97
CA ARG A 391 -10.61 -13.03 -23.89
C ARG A 391 -9.93 -12.33 -25.07
N THR A 392 -9.89 -11.00 -25.03
CA THR A 392 -9.46 -10.12 -26.11
C THR A 392 -7.97 -10.14 -26.33
N ALA A 393 -7.20 -10.80 -25.45
CA ALA A 393 -5.76 -11.00 -25.59
C ALA A 393 -5.37 -11.64 -26.95
N SER A 394 -6.26 -12.42 -27.56
CA SER A 394 -6.09 -12.99 -28.91
C SER A 394 -5.99 -11.92 -30.01
N HIS A 395 -6.39 -10.70 -29.73
CA HIS A 395 -6.32 -9.57 -30.65
C HIS A 395 -5.95 -8.29 -29.89
N ALA A 396 -5.05 -8.44 -28.91
CA ALA A 396 -4.59 -7.36 -28.03
C ALA A 396 -3.97 -6.20 -28.81
N PHE A 397 -3.07 -6.50 -29.75
CA PHE A 397 -2.27 -5.50 -30.45
C PHE A 397 -2.55 -5.46 -31.94
N SER A 398 -3.77 -5.80 -32.36
CA SER A 398 -4.22 -5.71 -33.75
C SER A 398 -5.39 -4.73 -33.88
N LEU A 399 -5.43 -3.98 -34.97
CA LEU A 399 -6.57 -3.11 -35.26
C LEU A 399 -7.62 -3.89 -36.06
N ARG A 400 -8.90 -3.59 -35.82
CA ARG A 400 -9.99 -4.15 -36.65
C ARG A 400 -9.92 -3.62 -38.08
N ASP A 401 -9.76 -2.31 -38.18
CA ASP A 401 -9.75 -1.55 -39.42
C ASP A 401 -8.64 -0.48 -39.33
N GLY A 402 -8.07 -0.11 -40.47
CA GLY A 402 -7.09 0.98 -40.57
C GLY A 402 -5.63 0.57 -40.27
N SER A 403 -4.78 1.58 -40.11
CA SER A 403 -3.35 1.46 -39.81
C SER A 403 -3.03 2.22 -38.53
N PRO A 404 -1.99 1.83 -37.76
CA PRO A 404 -1.61 2.57 -36.57
C PRO A 404 -1.25 4.02 -36.93
N GLN A 405 -1.57 4.95 -36.02
CA GLN A 405 -1.15 6.34 -36.14
C GLN A 405 0.38 6.46 -36.07
N GLU A 406 0.94 7.57 -36.55
CA GLU A 406 2.38 7.83 -36.48
C GLU A 406 2.91 7.69 -35.04
N GLY A 407 4.07 7.03 -34.88
CA GLY A 407 4.67 6.73 -33.57
C GLY A 407 4.05 5.54 -32.83
N ARG A 408 2.96 4.94 -33.34
CA ARG A 408 2.31 3.76 -32.79
C ARG A 408 2.58 2.52 -33.63
N ALA A 409 2.49 1.36 -33.01
CA ALA A 409 2.72 0.07 -33.63
C ALA A 409 1.67 -0.95 -33.21
N VAL A 410 1.53 -1.97 -34.04
CA VAL A 410 0.67 -3.13 -33.84
C VAL A 410 1.51 -4.40 -33.96
N TRP A 411 0.97 -5.51 -33.46
CA TRP A 411 1.51 -6.84 -33.62
C TRP A 411 0.36 -7.79 -34.02
N PRO A 412 -0.03 -7.81 -35.31
CA PRO A 412 -1.12 -8.65 -35.81
C PRO A 412 -0.90 -10.16 -35.57
N GLU A 413 0.35 -10.60 -35.59
CA GLU A 413 0.76 -12.00 -35.42
C GLU A 413 0.80 -12.45 -33.95
N PHE A 414 0.50 -11.55 -33.00
CA PHE A 414 0.58 -11.82 -31.56
C PHE A 414 -0.18 -13.07 -31.12
N ASP A 415 -1.37 -13.32 -31.67
CA ASP A 415 -2.17 -14.52 -31.34
C ASP A 415 -1.44 -15.82 -31.71
N ALA A 416 -0.91 -15.87 -32.93
CA ALA A 416 -0.24 -17.04 -33.47
C ALA A 416 1.12 -17.25 -32.80
N GLU A 417 1.87 -16.18 -32.55
CA GLU A 417 3.23 -16.24 -32.00
C GLU A 417 3.25 -16.45 -30.48
N VAL A 418 2.29 -15.88 -29.75
CA VAL A 418 2.27 -15.90 -28.28
C VAL A 418 1.28 -16.92 -27.74
N TRP A 419 0.08 -17.02 -28.29
CA TRP A 419 -0.95 -17.93 -27.78
C TRP A 419 -1.01 -19.24 -28.56
N GLY A 420 -0.47 -19.31 -29.77
CA GLY A 420 -0.70 -20.44 -30.68
C GLY A 420 -2.16 -20.54 -31.14
N GLY A 421 -2.88 -19.42 -31.08
CA GLY A 421 -4.29 -19.30 -31.43
C GLY A 421 -4.52 -18.93 -32.89
N HIS A 422 -5.79 -18.98 -33.30
CA HIS A 422 -6.25 -18.55 -34.62
C HIS A 422 -7.61 -17.82 -34.53
N TYR A 423 -7.65 -16.69 -33.83
CA TYR A 423 -8.89 -15.92 -33.66
C TYR A 423 -9.41 -15.35 -34.99
N THR A 424 -10.63 -15.73 -35.37
CA THR A 424 -11.30 -15.27 -36.60
C THR A 424 -12.67 -14.62 -36.35
N GLY A 425 -12.94 -14.25 -35.10
CA GLY A 425 -14.20 -13.64 -34.67
C GLY A 425 -14.94 -14.51 -33.64
N HIS A 426 -16.25 -14.34 -33.55
CA HIS A 426 -17.07 -15.03 -32.55
C HIS A 426 -18.46 -15.38 -33.09
N HIS A 427 -19.15 -16.29 -32.41
CA HIS A 427 -20.57 -16.59 -32.62
C HIS A 427 -21.46 -15.51 -31.99
N GLY A 428 -22.78 -15.60 -32.21
CA GLY A 428 -23.74 -14.60 -31.72
C GLY A 428 -23.73 -14.46 -30.19
N ASN A 429 -23.77 -13.23 -29.69
CA ASN A 429 -23.68 -12.91 -28.25
C ASN A 429 -24.87 -13.41 -27.42
N ALA A 430 -25.97 -13.81 -28.07
CA ALA A 430 -27.18 -14.31 -27.41
C ALA A 430 -27.18 -15.85 -27.25
N LEU A 431 -26.12 -16.53 -27.69
CA LEU A 431 -26.00 -17.98 -27.57
C LEU A 431 -25.29 -18.35 -26.26
N ASP A 432 -25.86 -19.31 -25.53
CA ASP A 432 -25.27 -19.80 -24.29
C ASP A 432 -24.10 -20.73 -24.56
N THR A 433 -22.92 -20.38 -24.03
CA THR A 433 -21.71 -21.17 -24.19
C THR A 433 -21.59 -22.20 -23.06
N THR A 434 -21.52 -23.48 -23.44
CA THR A 434 -21.19 -24.57 -22.52
C THR A 434 -19.74 -24.98 -22.69
N VAL A 435 -18.95 -24.88 -21.63
CA VAL A 435 -17.54 -25.26 -21.58
C VAL A 435 -17.40 -26.67 -21.06
N THR A 436 -16.65 -27.50 -21.77
CA THR A 436 -16.32 -28.88 -21.39
C THR A 436 -14.80 -29.04 -21.34
N PRO A 437 -14.22 -29.44 -20.19
CA PRO A 437 -12.80 -29.84 -20.12
C PRO A 437 -12.48 -30.94 -21.13
N ALA A 438 -11.32 -30.86 -21.79
CA ALA A 438 -10.94 -31.81 -22.82
C ALA A 438 -10.65 -33.18 -22.19
N ALA A 439 -11.34 -34.23 -22.67
CA ALA A 439 -11.21 -35.59 -22.16
C ALA A 439 -9.78 -36.15 -22.29
N ASP A 440 -9.07 -35.74 -23.35
CA ASP A 440 -7.71 -36.20 -23.66
C ASP A 440 -6.61 -35.29 -23.06
N ALA A 441 -6.99 -34.27 -22.29
CA ALA A 441 -6.03 -33.53 -21.49
C ALA A 441 -5.58 -34.46 -20.34
N ALA A 442 -4.50 -35.22 -20.58
CA ALA A 442 -3.73 -35.91 -19.54
C ALA A 442 -3.62 -35.00 -18.30
N PRO A 443 -3.67 -35.51 -17.05
CA PRO A 443 -3.96 -34.72 -15.85
C PRO A 443 -3.10 -33.47 -15.77
N HIS A 444 -3.62 -32.38 -16.35
CA HIS A 444 -2.85 -31.17 -16.57
C HIS A 444 -2.97 -30.33 -15.30
N PRO A 445 -1.88 -29.77 -14.75
CA PRO A 445 -1.92 -28.99 -13.51
C PRO A 445 -3.01 -27.90 -13.52
N ILE A 446 -3.20 -27.24 -14.66
CA ILE A 446 -4.24 -26.20 -14.84
C ILE A 446 -5.66 -26.73 -14.60
N LEU A 447 -5.95 -27.99 -14.92
CA LEU A 447 -7.28 -28.59 -14.78
C LEU A 447 -7.56 -29.15 -13.38
N ASN A 448 -6.60 -29.06 -12.44
CA ASN A 448 -6.78 -29.59 -11.09
C ASN A 448 -7.96 -28.92 -10.35
N GLY A 449 -8.83 -29.72 -9.72
CA GLY A 449 -9.98 -29.22 -8.97
C GLY A 449 -11.13 -28.59 -9.79
N ILE A 450 -11.08 -28.61 -11.12
CA ILE A 450 -12.16 -28.06 -11.98
C ILE A 450 -13.32 -29.06 -12.15
N GLY A 451 -13.01 -30.36 -12.12
CA GLY A 451 -13.94 -31.43 -12.44
C GLY A 451 -14.12 -31.61 -13.96
N GLN A 452 -14.74 -32.71 -14.37
CA GLN A 452 -14.95 -33.08 -15.79
C GLN A 452 -16.34 -32.68 -16.33
N GLN A 453 -17.22 -32.20 -15.44
CA GLN A 453 -18.58 -31.83 -15.83
C GLN A 453 -18.57 -30.52 -16.63
N PRO A 454 -19.43 -30.37 -17.65
CA PRO A 454 -19.61 -29.11 -18.32
C PRO A 454 -20.04 -27.99 -17.36
N PHE A 455 -19.74 -26.74 -17.72
CA PHE A 455 -20.20 -25.55 -17.01
C PHE A 455 -20.51 -24.40 -17.97
N ALA A 456 -21.40 -23.51 -17.57
CA ALA A 456 -21.74 -22.34 -18.36
C ALA A 456 -20.62 -21.29 -18.31
N SER A 457 -20.42 -20.61 -19.43
CA SER A 457 -19.60 -19.40 -19.54
C SER A 457 -20.42 -18.27 -20.15
N GLY A 458 -20.13 -17.04 -19.73
CA GLY A 458 -20.71 -15.85 -20.33
C GLY A 458 -20.05 -15.44 -21.64
N GLY A 459 -20.59 -14.40 -22.28
CA GLY A 459 -20.04 -13.84 -23.51
C GLY A 459 -20.15 -14.76 -24.73
N SER A 460 -19.69 -14.28 -25.89
CA SER A 460 -19.72 -15.05 -27.12
C SER A 460 -18.62 -16.12 -27.18
N LEU A 461 -18.93 -17.25 -27.82
CA LEU A 461 -17.94 -18.27 -28.17
C LEU A 461 -17.04 -17.77 -29.29
N TYR A 462 -15.73 -17.74 -29.07
CA TYR A 462 -14.74 -17.31 -30.05
C TYR A 462 -14.43 -18.44 -31.03
N LYS A 463 -14.18 -18.08 -32.30
CA LYS A 463 -13.72 -19.00 -33.33
C LYS A 463 -12.20 -19.01 -33.31
N ALA A 464 -11.61 -20.11 -32.84
CA ALA A 464 -10.19 -20.20 -32.56
C ALA A 464 -9.52 -21.42 -33.20
N ALA A 465 -10.29 -22.35 -33.79
CA ALA A 465 -9.74 -23.47 -34.52
C ALA A 465 -9.21 -23.06 -35.92
N PRO A 466 -8.15 -23.73 -36.42
CA PRO A 466 -7.32 -24.72 -35.73
C PRO A 466 -6.28 -24.06 -34.81
N LEU A 467 -5.87 -24.77 -33.75
CA LEU A 467 -4.74 -24.35 -32.91
C LEU A 467 -3.40 -24.67 -33.61
N ALA A 468 -2.35 -23.91 -33.28
CA ALA A 468 -1.00 -24.13 -33.78
C ALA A 468 -0.40 -25.47 -33.32
N ALA A 469 0.55 -25.99 -34.10
CA ALA A 469 1.35 -27.14 -33.69
C ALA A 469 2.13 -26.81 -32.40
N GLY A 470 2.02 -27.67 -31.38
CA GLY A 470 2.60 -27.42 -30.05
C GLY A 470 1.61 -26.84 -29.03
N ALA A 471 0.37 -26.52 -29.44
CA ALA A 471 -0.69 -26.20 -28.51
C ALA A 471 -1.30 -27.47 -27.87
N THR A 472 -1.57 -27.42 -26.58
CA THR A 472 -2.26 -28.49 -25.85
C THR A 472 -3.65 -28.01 -25.43
N LEU A 473 -4.69 -28.58 -26.04
CA LEU A 473 -6.09 -28.26 -25.75
C LEU A 473 -6.46 -28.70 -24.32
N LEU A 474 -7.06 -27.80 -23.55
CA LEU A 474 -7.50 -28.05 -22.17
C LEU A 474 -9.02 -28.01 -22.01
N ALA A 475 -9.73 -27.21 -22.79
CA ALA A 475 -11.19 -27.16 -22.79
C ALA A 475 -11.76 -26.67 -24.13
N THR A 476 -12.97 -27.13 -24.44
CA THR A 476 -13.75 -26.69 -25.61
C THR A 476 -15.05 -26.03 -25.17
N GLY A 477 -15.50 -25.03 -25.92
CA GLY A 477 -16.81 -24.40 -25.78
C GLY A 477 -17.72 -24.83 -26.91
N GLN A 478 -19.02 -24.96 -26.61
CA GLN A 478 -20.04 -25.28 -27.59
C GLN A 478 -21.25 -24.35 -27.41
N VAL A 479 -21.82 -23.91 -28.52
CA VAL A 479 -23.11 -23.20 -28.60
C VAL A 479 -24.02 -23.94 -29.56
N ASP A 480 -25.34 -23.75 -29.42
CA ASP A 480 -26.32 -24.44 -30.27
C ASP A 480 -26.12 -24.15 -31.76
N GLY A 481 -26.28 -25.18 -32.59
CA GLY A 481 -26.15 -25.08 -34.06
C GLY A 481 -24.74 -24.84 -34.61
N HIS A 482 -23.69 -24.85 -33.78
CA HIS A 482 -22.31 -24.60 -34.23
C HIS A 482 -21.31 -25.67 -33.76
N PRO A 483 -20.17 -25.85 -34.47
CA PRO A 483 -19.08 -26.71 -34.02
C PRO A 483 -18.51 -26.26 -32.67
N ALA A 484 -17.91 -27.20 -31.94
CA ALA A 484 -17.15 -26.86 -30.74
C ALA A 484 -15.84 -26.14 -31.09
N GLU A 485 -15.46 -25.16 -30.28
CA GLU A 485 -14.26 -24.34 -30.46
C GLU A 485 -13.33 -24.48 -29.24
N PRO A 486 -12.00 -24.39 -29.42
CA PRO A 486 -11.06 -24.29 -28.30
C PRO A 486 -11.35 -23.06 -27.44
N VAL A 487 -11.43 -23.23 -26.12
CA VAL A 487 -11.62 -22.10 -25.18
C VAL A 487 -10.54 -21.99 -24.13
N ALA A 488 -9.73 -23.03 -23.91
CA ALA A 488 -8.55 -22.95 -23.07
C ALA A 488 -7.47 -23.91 -23.57
N TRP A 489 -6.22 -23.45 -23.64
CA TRP A 489 -5.08 -24.26 -24.07
C TRP A 489 -3.75 -23.69 -23.57
N THR A 490 -2.72 -24.52 -23.56
CA THR A 490 -1.32 -24.07 -23.40
C THR A 490 -0.60 -24.08 -24.74
N PHE A 491 0.46 -23.30 -24.85
CA PHE A 491 1.31 -23.24 -26.04
C PHE A 491 2.79 -23.10 -25.66
N GLN A 492 3.63 -23.92 -26.27
CA GLN A 492 5.08 -23.80 -26.18
C GLN A 492 5.56 -22.85 -27.28
N ARG A 493 5.97 -21.64 -26.90
CA ARG A 493 6.45 -20.63 -27.85
C ARG A 493 7.83 -20.98 -28.40
N ALA A 494 8.14 -20.43 -29.57
CA ALA A 494 9.44 -20.59 -30.23
C ALA A 494 10.61 -20.01 -29.42
N ASP A 495 10.35 -18.99 -28.58
CA ASP A 495 11.32 -18.39 -27.66
C ASP A 495 11.60 -19.23 -26.40
N GLY A 496 11.02 -20.42 -26.29
CA GLY A 496 11.14 -21.30 -25.12
C GLY A 496 10.15 -20.98 -24.00
N GLY A 497 9.44 -19.86 -24.08
CA GLY A 497 8.41 -19.50 -23.11
C GLY A 497 7.14 -20.32 -23.23
N ARG A 498 6.44 -20.42 -22.10
CA ARG A 498 5.17 -21.13 -22.00
C ARG A 498 4.03 -20.13 -21.93
N SER A 499 2.98 -20.37 -22.70
CA SER A 499 1.77 -19.57 -22.69
C SER A 499 0.57 -20.38 -22.25
N PHE A 500 -0.34 -19.75 -21.51
CA PHE A 500 -1.71 -20.23 -21.34
C PHE A 500 -2.67 -19.19 -21.90
N TYR A 501 -3.62 -19.61 -22.70
CA TYR A 501 -4.67 -18.74 -23.19
C TYR A 501 -6.04 -19.33 -22.86
N THR A 502 -6.97 -18.45 -22.48
CA THR A 502 -8.38 -18.78 -22.36
C THR A 502 -9.24 -17.72 -23.04
N SER A 503 -10.20 -18.14 -23.86
CA SER A 503 -11.21 -17.23 -24.42
C SER A 503 -12.31 -16.90 -23.40
N LEU A 504 -12.22 -17.44 -22.17
CA LEU A 504 -13.09 -17.12 -21.04
C LEU A 504 -12.57 -15.86 -20.30
N GLY A 505 -13.41 -15.23 -19.48
CA GLY A 505 -13.09 -13.98 -18.78
C GLY A 505 -14.15 -12.89 -18.96
N HIS A 506 -15.38 -13.28 -19.31
CA HIS A 506 -16.53 -12.39 -19.22
C HIS A 506 -16.85 -12.12 -17.74
N ARG A 507 -17.55 -11.02 -17.43
CA ARG A 507 -17.93 -10.65 -16.05
C ARG A 507 -18.52 -11.81 -15.24
N SER A 508 -19.47 -12.53 -15.83
CA SER A 508 -20.11 -13.70 -15.22
C SER A 508 -19.19 -14.92 -15.06
N ASP A 509 -18.10 -15.02 -15.82
CA ASP A 509 -17.12 -16.10 -15.63
C ASP A 509 -16.42 -15.94 -14.29
N PHE A 510 -16.19 -14.69 -13.83
CA PHE A 510 -15.59 -14.41 -12.51
C PHE A 510 -16.51 -14.74 -11.33
N GLU A 511 -17.78 -15.04 -11.58
CA GLU A 511 -18.70 -15.57 -10.57
C GLU A 511 -18.65 -17.11 -10.49
N ASN A 512 -18.01 -17.76 -11.47
CA ASN A 512 -17.93 -19.21 -11.55
C ASN A 512 -16.65 -19.73 -10.87
N PRO A 513 -16.75 -20.50 -9.77
CA PRO A 513 -15.59 -21.03 -9.05
C PRO A 513 -14.66 -21.89 -9.92
N ARG A 514 -15.18 -22.54 -10.95
CA ARG A 514 -14.37 -23.35 -11.89
C ARG A 514 -13.46 -22.48 -12.76
N PHE A 515 -13.94 -21.32 -13.20
CA PHE A 515 -13.12 -20.37 -13.96
C PHE A 515 -12.08 -19.69 -13.06
N LEU A 516 -12.47 -19.28 -11.85
CA LEU A 516 -11.52 -18.74 -10.88
C LEU A 516 -10.40 -19.74 -10.55
N ARG A 517 -10.75 -21.03 -10.40
CA ARG A 517 -9.78 -22.13 -10.22
C ARG A 517 -8.88 -22.30 -11.44
N LEU A 518 -9.44 -22.31 -12.65
CA LEU A 518 -8.68 -22.39 -13.90
C LEU A 518 -7.60 -21.30 -13.96
N LEU A 519 -7.99 -20.05 -13.70
CA LEU A 519 -7.08 -18.91 -13.75
C LEU A 519 -6.02 -18.97 -12.64
N ARG A 520 -6.39 -19.35 -11.41
CA ARG A 520 -5.44 -19.56 -10.31
C ARG A 520 -4.41 -20.63 -10.66
N ASN A 521 -4.86 -21.78 -11.16
CA ASN A 521 -3.97 -22.89 -11.51
C ASN A 521 -3.06 -22.53 -12.70
N ALA A 522 -3.53 -21.70 -13.63
CA ALA A 522 -2.70 -21.20 -14.74
C ALA A 522 -1.54 -20.33 -14.23
N LEU A 523 -1.78 -19.49 -13.22
CA LEU A 523 -0.73 -18.69 -12.57
C LEU A 523 0.25 -19.57 -11.77
N ASP A 524 -0.26 -20.57 -11.04
CA ASP A 524 0.60 -21.53 -10.34
C ASP A 524 1.47 -22.32 -11.35
N TRP A 525 0.87 -22.85 -12.41
CA TRP A 525 1.60 -23.53 -13.49
C TRP A 525 2.63 -22.64 -14.18
N ALA A 526 2.29 -21.39 -14.48
CA ALA A 526 3.20 -20.45 -15.13
C ALA A 526 4.45 -20.18 -14.27
N THR A 527 4.32 -20.26 -12.95
CA THR A 527 5.39 -19.99 -11.99
C THR A 527 6.03 -21.25 -11.40
N ASP A 528 5.81 -22.41 -12.04
CA ASP A 528 6.27 -23.74 -11.58
C ASP A 528 5.87 -24.07 -10.14
N ARG A 529 4.77 -23.49 -9.67
CA ARG A 529 4.15 -23.81 -8.39
C ARG A 529 3.15 -24.94 -8.58
N ALA A 530 3.09 -25.83 -7.61
CA ALA A 530 2.05 -26.84 -7.59
C ALA A 530 0.67 -26.15 -7.45
N PRO A 531 -0.32 -26.46 -8.32
CA PRO A 531 -1.68 -25.98 -8.13
C PRO A 531 -2.20 -26.43 -6.77
N SER A 532 -2.69 -25.48 -5.98
CA SER A 532 -3.20 -25.77 -4.64
C SER A 532 -4.59 -26.39 -4.70
N ASP A 533 -4.80 -27.50 -3.98
CA ASP A 533 -6.12 -28.06 -3.70
C ASP A 533 -6.89 -27.24 -2.64
N ALA A 534 -6.24 -26.26 -2.01
CA ALA A 534 -6.89 -25.40 -1.03
C ALA A 534 -8.06 -24.65 -1.68
N PRO A 535 -9.19 -24.46 -0.98
CA PRO A 535 -10.29 -23.63 -1.46
C PRO A 535 -9.80 -22.26 -1.93
N LEU A 536 -10.47 -21.72 -2.95
CA LEU A 536 -10.27 -20.31 -3.28
C LEU A 536 -10.63 -19.47 -2.06
N ALA A 537 -9.98 -18.33 -1.88
CA ALA A 537 -10.33 -17.43 -0.80
C ALA A 537 -11.80 -17.02 -0.96
N GLU A 538 -12.59 -17.22 0.10
CA GLU A 538 -13.97 -16.75 0.14
C GLU A 538 -13.98 -15.22 0.00
N PRO A 539 -15.00 -14.64 -0.67
CA PRO A 539 -15.18 -13.19 -0.70
C PRO A 539 -15.12 -12.63 0.72
N VAL A 540 -14.33 -11.56 0.93
CA VAL A 540 -14.02 -11.03 2.26
C VAL A 540 -15.29 -10.90 3.13
N SER A 541 -15.34 -11.72 4.19
CA SER A 541 -16.42 -11.66 5.17
C SER A 541 -16.33 -10.40 6.03
N PHE A 542 -17.47 -9.82 6.40
CA PHE A 542 -17.55 -8.77 7.42
C PHE A 542 -17.43 -9.33 8.85
N ARG A 543 -17.50 -10.66 9.00
CA ARG A 543 -17.40 -11.33 10.31
C ARG A 543 -15.95 -11.50 10.72
N GLY A 544 -15.67 -11.30 12.01
CA GLY A 544 -14.36 -11.59 12.60
C GLY A 544 -13.28 -10.53 12.37
N ARG A 545 -13.57 -9.37 11.76
CA ARG A 545 -12.62 -8.27 11.58
C ARG A 545 -13.24 -6.90 11.82
N TRP A 546 -12.41 -5.91 12.08
CA TRP A 546 -12.82 -4.51 12.03
C TRP A 546 -12.89 -4.06 10.56
N THR A 547 -14.01 -3.48 10.15
CA THR A 547 -14.27 -3.05 8.78
C THR A 547 -14.54 -1.54 8.75
N PRO A 548 -13.86 -0.77 7.90
CA PRO A 548 -14.14 0.65 7.75
C PRO A 548 -15.62 0.92 7.41
N LEU A 549 -16.20 1.88 8.11
CA LEU A 549 -17.56 2.38 7.97
C LEU A 549 -17.51 3.91 8.07
N ARG A 550 -18.44 4.63 7.42
CA ARG A 550 -18.66 6.05 7.71
C ARG A 550 -19.99 6.24 8.41
N LEU A 551 -20.01 7.05 9.47
CA LEU A 551 -21.23 7.47 10.15
C LEU A 551 -21.65 8.88 9.70
N PRO A 552 -22.96 9.13 9.45
CA PRO A 552 -24.04 8.15 9.43
C PRO A 552 -23.87 7.18 8.24
N ALA A 553 -24.06 5.88 8.50
CA ALA A 553 -23.96 4.87 7.45
C ALA A 553 -25.25 4.82 6.64
N ALA A 554 -25.14 4.53 5.33
CA ALA A 554 -26.32 4.31 4.50
C ALA A 554 -27.12 3.09 5.01
N GLU A 555 -28.45 3.20 5.02
CA GLU A 555 -29.34 2.13 5.53
C GLU A 555 -29.07 0.78 4.84
N ASP A 556 -28.74 0.80 3.55
CA ASP A 556 -28.46 -0.37 2.73
C ASP A 556 -27.17 -1.10 3.16
N ILE A 557 -26.17 -0.36 3.64
CA ILE A 557 -24.93 -0.93 4.18
C ILE A 557 -25.27 -1.69 5.46
N LEU A 558 -25.97 -1.04 6.40
CA LEU A 558 -26.39 -1.65 7.65
C LEU A 558 -27.34 -2.85 7.44
N ALA A 559 -28.21 -2.78 6.43
CA ALA A 559 -29.13 -3.87 6.08
C ALA A 559 -28.41 -5.12 5.53
N ARG A 560 -27.36 -4.94 4.70
CA ARG A 560 -26.54 -6.08 4.19
C ARG A 560 -25.66 -6.70 5.27
N LEU A 561 -25.32 -5.92 6.29
CA LEU A 561 -24.51 -6.35 7.43
C LEU A 561 -25.34 -7.09 8.49
N SER A 562 -26.62 -6.74 8.63
CA SER A 562 -27.58 -7.38 9.53
C SER A 562 -28.28 -8.58 8.86
N THR A 563 -27.55 -9.64 8.54
CA THR A 563 -28.17 -10.90 8.10
C THR A 563 -28.43 -11.83 9.30
N ASP A 564 -29.71 -11.94 9.64
CA ASP A 564 -30.44 -12.98 10.39
C ASP A 564 -29.90 -13.59 11.71
N ASN A 565 -28.90 -13.00 12.36
CA ASN A 565 -28.45 -13.47 13.68
C ASN A 565 -28.48 -12.35 14.73
N GLN A 566 -28.89 -12.69 15.96
CA GLN A 566 -28.94 -11.81 17.14
C GLN A 566 -27.56 -11.31 17.64
N GLU A 567 -26.53 -11.29 16.79
CA GLU A 567 -25.16 -10.89 17.13
C GLU A 567 -25.03 -9.36 17.31
N SER A 568 -24.11 -8.95 18.18
CA SER A 568 -23.85 -7.54 18.44
C SER A 568 -22.99 -6.87 17.37
N THR A 569 -23.27 -5.58 17.15
CA THR A 569 -22.45 -4.70 16.32
C THR A 569 -21.59 -3.83 17.21
N TRP A 570 -20.29 -3.90 17.00
CA TRP A 570 -19.28 -3.09 17.68
C TRP A 570 -18.78 -2.02 16.72
N LEU A 571 -18.61 -0.80 17.22
CA LEU A 571 -18.00 0.32 16.53
C LEU A 571 -16.77 0.79 17.30
N ARG A 572 -15.73 1.22 16.60
CA ARG A 572 -14.59 1.90 17.24
C ARG A 572 -14.05 3.06 16.43
N CYS A 573 -13.44 4.02 17.11
CA CYS A 573 -12.69 5.13 16.52
C CYS A 573 -11.56 5.60 17.44
N GLY A 574 -10.65 6.40 16.89
CA GLY A 574 -9.62 7.09 17.65
C GLY A 574 -10.12 8.47 18.08
N LEU A 575 -9.88 8.85 19.33
CA LEU A 575 -10.22 10.16 19.88
C LEU A 575 -8.97 10.86 20.40
N ARG A 576 -8.67 12.05 19.88
CA ARG A 576 -7.75 12.97 20.54
C ARG A 576 -8.54 14.04 21.27
N LEU A 577 -8.40 14.05 22.59
CA LEU A 577 -9.01 15.06 23.45
C LEU A 577 -8.08 16.28 23.51
N PRO A 578 -8.61 17.51 23.63
CA PRO A 578 -7.77 18.69 23.80
C PRO A 578 -6.98 18.59 25.10
N GLY A 579 -5.69 18.95 25.07
CA GLY A 579 -4.81 18.95 26.26
C GLY A 579 -5.07 20.10 27.24
N GLY A 580 -5.90 21.09 26.86
CA GLY A 580 -6.32 22.16 27.75
C GLY A 580 -7.09 21.61 28.96
N ALA A 581 -6.80 22.13 30.16
CA ALA A 581 -7.52 21.75 31.37
C ALA A 581 -9.03 22.00 31.18
N LEU A 582 -9.85 20.95 31.34
CA LEU A 582 -11.25 21.15 31.71
C LEU A 582 -11.31 22.03 32.96
N ALA A 583 -12.44 22.70 33.20
CA ALA A 583 -12.66 23.27 34.52
C ALA A 583 -12.40 22.17 35.59
N ALA A 584 -12.02 22.58 36.81
CA ALA A 584 -11.64 21.64 37.87
C ALA A 584 -12.74 20.61 38.22
N ASP A 585 -13.96 20.83 37.73
CA ASP A 585 -15.18 20.06 37.88
C ASP A 585 -15.87 19.73 36.54
N GLY A 586 -15.17 19.88 35.41
CA GLY A 586 -15.68 19.61 34.07
C GLY A 586 -15.54 18.14 33.66
N GLU A 587 -16.55 17.61 32.97
CA GLU A 587 -16.61 16.21 32.52
C GLU A 587 -16.84 16.12 31.00
N TRP A 588 -16.29 15.08 30.36
CA TRP A 588 -16.61 14.78 28.97
C TRP A 588 -17.82 13.87 28.89
N ARG A 589 -18.85 14.31 28.17
CA ARG A 589 -20.09 13.59 27.96
C ARG A 589 -20.24 13.17 26.51
N LEU A 590 -20.40 11.87 26.28
CA LEU A 590 -20.69 11.30 24.97
C LEU A 590 -22.17 10.94 24.88
N ARG A 591 -22.87 11.49 23.89
CA ARG A 591 -24.30 11.28 23.66
C ARG A 591 -24.55 10.48 22.39
N GLY A 592 -25.62 9.68 22.37
CA GLY A 592 -26.09 9.00 21.15
C GLY A 592 -25.29 7.74 20.77
N ALA A 593 -24.47 7.21 21.70
CA ALA A 593 -23.65 6.03 21.49
C ALA A 593 -24.34 4.73 21.95
N GLY A 594 -25.46 4.78 22.66
CA GLY A 594 -26.07 3.60 23.28
C GLY A 594 -25.51 3.27 24.68
N SER A 595 -25.93 2.14 25.22
CA SER A 595 -25.78 1.79 26.65
C SER A 595 -24.45 1.15 27.06
N GLU A 596 -23.61 0.74 26.10
CA GLU A 596 -22.35 0.01 26.35
C GLU A 596 -21.20 0.70 25.59
N VAL A 597 -20.40 1.48 26.31
CA VAL A 597 -19.29 2.28 25.76
C VAL A 597 -18.04 2.07 26.60
N TRP A 598 -16.89 2.01 25.95
CA TRP A 598 -15.57 1.92 26.58
C TRP A 598 -14.61 2.97 26.02
N LEU A 599 -13.71 3.46 26.86
CA LEU A 599 -12.56 4.27 26.48
C LEU A 599 -11.28 3.58 26.93
N ASN A 600 -10.36 3.26 26.02
CA ASN A 600 -9.13 2.52 26.30
C ASN A 600 -9.37 1.19 27.07
N GLY A 601 -10.50 0.52 26.84
CA GLY A 601 -10.88 -0.70 27.56
C GLY A 601 -11.59 -0.48 28.90
N GLU A 602 -11.65 0.75 29.40
CA GLU A 602 -12.39 1.08 30.62
C GLU A 602 -13.86 1.40 30.29
N PRO A 603 -14.84 0.77 30.96
CA PRO A 603 -16.26 1.04 30.72
C PRO A 603 -16.66 2.45 31.16
N CYS A 604 -17.34 3.19 30.30
CA CYS A 604 -17.84 4.52 30.58
C CYS A 604 -19.12 4.46 31.45
N ALA A 605 -19.21 5.32 32.47
CA ALA A 605 -20.36 5.39 33.36
C ALA A 605 -21.55 6.10 32.70
N ALA A 606 -22.79 5.71 33.00
CA ALA A 606 -23.97 6.43 32.52
C ALA A 606 -24.07 7.83 33.16
N CYS A 607 -24.51 8.83 32.37
CA CYS A 607 -24.79 10.16 32.90
C CYS A 607 -25.99 10.08 33.87
N PRO A 608 -25.90 10.68 35.07
CA PRO A 608 -26.97 10.60 36.08
C PRO A 608 -28.24 11.38 35.69
N ASP A 609 -28.10 12.36 34.80
CA ASP A 609 -29.08 13.39 34.48
C ASP A 609 -29.61 13.33 33.03
N LEU A 610 -29.02 12.48 32.17
CA LEU A 610 -29.34 12.43 30.75
C LEU A 610 -29.38 11.00 30.22
N ALA A 611 -30.49 10.62 29.60
CA ALA A 611 -30.62 9.33 28.92
C ALA A 611 -29.75 9.27 27.65
N ASP A 612 -29.23 8.08 27.34
CA ASP A 612 -28.35 7.83 26.16
C ASP A 612 -27.10 8.73 26.16
N CYS A 613 -26.50 8.87 27.35
CA CYS A 613 -25.31 9.65 27.63
C CYS A 613 -24.40 8.85 28.56
N VAL A 614 -23.09 8.88 28.29
CA VAL A 614 -22.04 8.34 29.15
C VAL A 614 -20.97 9.38 29.46
N LEU A 615 -20.34 9.25 30.63
CA LEU A 615 -19.17 10.01 31.06
C LEU A 615 -17.91 9.28 30.60
N LEU A 616 -17.02 9.99 29.91
CA LEU A 616 -15.69 9.44 29.62
C LEU A 616 -14.87 9.38 30.93
N PRO A 617 -14.11 8.29 31.16
CA PRO A 617 -13.36 8.12 32.39
C PRO A 617 -12.24 9.16 32.53
N GLU A 618 -11.85 9.48 33.77
CA GLU A 618 -10.72 10.38 34.06
C GLU A 618 -9.38 9.84 33.52
N SER A 619 -9.29 8.52 33.32
CA SER A 619 -8.13 7.84 32.73
C SER A 619 -7.90 8.12 31.25
N ALA A 620 -8.76 8.91 30.60
CA ALA A 620 -8.57 9.36 29.24
C ALA A 620 -7.21 10.06 29.09
N ASP A 621 -6.41 9.61 28.13
CA ASP A 621 -5.13 10.23 27.81
C ASP A 621 -5.38 11.61 27.18
N ARG A 622 -4.84 12.65 27.82
CA ARG A 622 -5.01 14.05 27.41
C ARG A 622 -3.92 14.50 26.45
N GLU A 623 -2.80 13.79 26.44
CA GLU A 623 -1.62 14.13 25.66
C GLU A 623 -1.52 13.25 24.40
N ASP A 624 -2.25 12.13 24.39
CA ASP A 624 -2.24 11.15 23.30
C ASP A 624 -3.64 10.75 22.82
N SER A 625 -3.66 9.80 21.90
CA SER A 625 -4.85 9.21 21.30
C SER A 625 -5.51 8.18 22.21
N ASN A 626 -6.83 8.21 22.23
CA ASN A 626 -7.68 7.26 22.95
C ASN A 626 -8.43 6.35 21.97
N LEU A 627 -8.72 5.12 22.37
CA LEU A 627 -9.60 4.20 21.68
C LEU A 627 -11.02 4.33 22.26
N LEU A 628 -11.98 4.79 21.47
CA LEU A 628 -13.39 4.74 21.83
C LEU A 628 -14.03 3.50 21.20
N VAL A 629 -14.70 2.68 22.01
CA VAL A 629 -15.46 1.51 21.54
C VAL A 629 -16.91 1.61 21.98
N VAL A 630 -17.83 1.33 21.08
CA VAL A 630 -19.27 1.41 21.27
C VAL A 630 -19.91 0.12 20.82
N ARG A 631 -20.72 -0.52 21.69
CA ARG A 631 -21.55 -1.65 21.30
C ARG A 631 -22.98 -1.18 21.08
N LEU A 632 -23.46 -1.33 19.85
CA LEU A 632 -24.79 -0.86 19.46
C LEU A 632 -25.87 -1.83 19.94
N SER A 633 -26.81 -1.32 20.73
CA SER A 633 -27.98 -2.05 21.24
C SER A 633 -29.29 -1.66 20.56
N SER A 634 -29.34 -0.53 19.84
CA SER A 634 -30.56 -0.01 19.21
C SER A 634 -30.84 -0.68 17.86
N ARG A 635 -32.07 -1.19 17.71
CA ARG A 635 -32.58 -1.77 16.47
C ARG A 635 -33.91 -1.14 16.09
N ASP A 636 -34.20 -1.05 14.80
CA ASP A 636 -35.52 -0.61 14.31
C ASP A 636 -36.57 -1.74 14.32
N GLU A 637 -37.80 -1.42 13.89
CA GLU A 637 -38.92 -2.39 13.85
C GLU A 637 -38.65 -3.60 12.94
N ALA A 638 -37.72 -3.48 12.00
CA ALA A 638 -37.26 -4.56 11.12
C ALA A 638 -36.01 -5.29 11.67
N GLY A 639 -35.58 -4.98 12.90
CA GLY A 639 -34.40 -5.59 13.55
C GLY A 639 -33.05 -5.03 13.08
N ARG A 640 -33.03 -3.98 12.25
CA ARG A 640 -31.80 -3.39 11.69
C ARG A 640 -31.14 -2.49 12.72
N VAL A 641 -29.82 -2.59 12.85
CA VAL A 641 -29.03 -1.76 13.77
C VAL A 641 -29.02 -0.31 13.29
N LEU A 642 -29.34 0.64 14.18
CA LEU A 642 -29.33 2.07 13.88
C LEU A 642 -28.02 2.70 14.40
N ALA A 643 -27.15 3.13 13.49
CA ALA A 643 -25.91 3.81 13.83
C ALA A 643 -26.00 5.31 13.52
N ARG A 644 -26.13 6.14 14.57
CA ARG A 644 -26.04 7.61 14.46
C ARG A 644 -24.66 8.05 14.96
N PRO A 645 -24.07 9.12 14.38
CA PRO A 645 -22.84 9.68 14.92
C PRO A 645 -23.02 10.10 16.38
N PRO A 646 -22.22 9.58 17.32
CA PRO A 646 -22.21 10.09 18.69
C PRO A 646 -21.78 11.57 18.70
N VAL A 647 -22.20 12.29 19.74
CA VAL A 647 -21.82 13.70 19.93
C VAL A 647 -21.08 13.83 21.25
N LEU A 648 -19.88 14.38 21.20
CA LEU A 648 -19.00 14.56 22.35
C LEU A 648 -18.97 16.04 22.76
N ALA A 649 -19.10 16.32 24.05
CA ALA A 649 -19.00 17.68 24.60
C ALA A 649 -18.35 17.67 25.99
N ALA A 650 -17.56 18.69 26.31
CA ALA A 650 -17.19 19.01 27.69
C ALA A 650 -18.33 19.80 28.36
N VAL A 651 -18.67 19.44 29.59
CA VAL A 651 -19.78 20.03 30.36
C VAL A 651 -19.31 20.32 31.78
N GLU A 652 -19.62 21.52 32.29
CA GLU A 652 -19.38 21.90 33.69
C GLU A 652 -20.31 21.12 34.62
N SER A 653 -19.96 21.00 35.91
CA SER A 653 -20.85 20.49 36.95
C SER A 653 -22.19 21.25 37.06
N SER A 654 -22.24 22.48 36.55
CA SER A 654 -23.43 23.34 36.44
C SER A 654 -24.42 22.91 35.34
N GLY A 655 -24.03 21.97 34.47
CA GLY A 655 -24.80 21.48 33.33
C GLY A 655 -24.70 22.33 32.06
N ASN A 656 -23.93 23.42 32.08
CA ASN A 656 -23.67 24.23 30.89
C ASN A 656 -22.53 23.62 30.05
N PRO A 657 -22.66 23.58 28.71
CA PRO A 657 -21.60 23.07 27.84
C PRO A 657 -20.38 24.02 27.85
N GLU A 658 -19.20 23.50 28.20
CA GLU A 658 -17.91 24.21 28.17
C GLU A 658 -17.37 24.40 26.75
N THR A 659 -17.76 23.49 25.85
CA THR A 659 -17.34 23.44 24.46
C THR A 659 -18.53 23.27 23.54
N ALA A 660 -18.45 23.76 22.31
CA ALA A 660 -19.42 23.41 21.28
C ALA A 660 -19.45 21.87 21.10
N PRO A 661 -20.63 21.23 21.09
CA PRO A 661 -20.71 19.78 20.89
C PRO A 661 -20.10 19.39 19.54
N VAL A 662 -19.21 18.41 19.56
CA VAL A 662 -18.55 17.89 18.36
C VAL A 662 -19.22 16.59 17.93
N SER A 663 -19.74 16.56 16.71
CA SER A 663 -20.27 15.33 16.13
C SER A 663 -19.12 14.43 15.68
N LEU A 664 -19.12 13.17 16.12
CA LEU A 664 -18.21 12.13 15.65
C LEU A 664 -18.71 11.51 14.32
N ALA A 665 -19.19 12.36 13.41
CA ALA A 665 -19.59 11.97 12.06
C ALA A 665 -18.34 11.87 11.19
N GLY A 666 -18.08 10.69 10.60
CA GLY A 666 -16.83 10.44 9.90
C GLY A 666 -16.50 8.97 9.83
N GLY A 667 -15.20 8.66 9.72
CA GLY A 667 -14.69 7.30 9.65
C GLY A 667 -14.75 6.58 10.99
N TRP A 668 -15.26 5.36 10.96
CA TRP A 668 -15.33 4.41 12.06
C TRP A 668 -14.88 3.04 11.55
N GLU A 669 -14.61 2.12 12.45
CA GLU A 669 -14.58 0.70 12.12
C GLU A 669 -15.71 -0.03 12.80
N MET A 670 -16.21 -1.06 12.15
CA MET A 670 -17.29 -1.90 12.62
C MET A 670 -16.89 -3.37 12.63
N ARG A 671 -17.30 -4.11 13.67
CA ARG A 671 -17.15 -5.55 13.77
C ARG A 671 -18.45 -6.20 14.25
N ILE A 672 -18.78 -7.37 13.72
CA ILE A 672 -19.96 -8.14 14.11
C ILE A 672 -19.52 -9.40 14.87
N GLY A 673 -20.16 -9.63 16.03
CA GLY A 673 -19.99 -10.84 16.84
C GLY A 673 -20.01 -10.56 18.35
N GLU A 674 -19.70 -11.60 19.13
CA GLU A 674 -19.75 -11.58 20.60
C GLU A 674 -18.36 -11.85 21.19
N ASN A 675 -17.58 -10.79 21.47
CA ASN A 675 -16.31 -10.91 22.18
C ASN A 675 -15.99 -9.62 22.95
N ALA A 676 -16.02 -9.70 24.29
CA ALA A 676 -15.77 -8.56 25.16
C ALA A 676 -14.34 -8.01 25.08
N ALA A 677 -13.36 -8.80 24.62
CA ALA A 677 -11.97 -8.35 24.46
C ALA A 677 -11.84 -7.21 23.44
N TRP A 678 -12.80 -7.05 22.52
CA TRP A 678 -12.82 -5.98 21.53
C TRP A 678 -13.00 -4.57 22.11
N SER A 679 -13.33 -4.47 23.40
CA SER A 679 -13.31 -3.21 24.13
C SER A 679 -11.90 -2.72 24.44
N GLN A 680 -10.90 -3.61 24.47
CA GLN A 680 -9.54 -3.30 24.90
C GLN A 680 -8.58 -3.06 23.72
N PRO A 681 -7.65 -2.09 23.84
CA PRO A 681 -6.53 -1.95 22.93
C PRO A 681 -5.45 -3.04 23.17
N ASP A 682 -5.00 -3.73 22.11
CA ASP A 682 -3.81 -4.61 22.18
C ASP A 682 -2.49 -3.81 22.20
N LEU A 683 -2.51 -2.61 21.60
CA LEU A 683 -1.45 -1.60 21.64
C LEU A 683 -2.05 -0.21 21.93
N PRO A 684 -1.25 0.78 22.40
CA PRO A 684 -1.70 2.17 22.50
C PRO A 684 -2.44 2.62 21.23
N ALA A 685 -3.54 3.36 21.39
CA ALA A 685 -4.50 3.61 20.32
C ALA A 685 -3.84 4.16 19.05
N LYS A 686 -2.87 5.08 19.19
CA LYS A 686 -2.03 5.66 18.10
C LYS A 686 -1.36 4.65 17.17
N PHE A 687 -1.14 3.42 17.63
CA PHE A 687 -0.54 2.34 16.85
C PHE A 687 -1.61 1.37 16.31
N ALA A 688 -2.66 1.12 17.09
CA ALA A 688 -3.66 0.10 16.80
C ALA A 688 -4.70 0.52 15.75
N LEU A 689 -5.01 1.81 15.60
CA LEU A 689 -6.10 2.23 14.73
C LEU A 689 -5.60 2.73 13.37
N PRO A 690 -6.32 2.41 12.27
CA PRO A 690 -6.06 3.05 11.00
C PRO A 690 -6.36 4.54 11.08
N VAL A 691 -5.59 5.30 10.33
CA VAL A 691 -5.62 6.77 10.42
C VAL A 691 -6.91 7.40 9.92
N SER A 692 -7.68 6.65 9.13
CA SER A 692 -8.93 7.10 8.55
C SER A 692 -10.06 7.27 9.57
N ILE A 693 -9.87 6.79 10.81
CA ILE A 693 -10.91 6.74 11.85
C ILE A 693 -10.58 7.55 13.10
N TYR A 694 -9.66 8.51 13.01
CA TYR A 694 -9.36 9.45 14.10
C TYR A 694 -10.22 10.69 14.04
N PHE A 695 -10.72 11.11 15.20
CA PHE A 695 -11.33 12.40 15.44
C PHE A 695 -10.41 13.23 16.33
N GLU A 696 -10.03 14.39 15.83
CA GLU A 696 -9.27 15.39 16.57
C GLU A 696 -10.23 16.53 16.94
N LEU A 697 -10.35 16.79 18.24
CA LEU A 697 -11.20 17.84 18.75
C LEU A 697 -10.42 19.16 18.73
N PRO A 698 -11.04 20.28 18.31
CA PRO A 698 -10.35 21.56 18.24
C PRO A 698 -9.88 21.98 19.64
N GLU A 699 -8.62 22.42 19.73
CA GLU A 699 -8.10 23.13 20.90
C GLU A 699 -8.81 24.50 21.01
N ARG A 700 -8.95 25.02 22.24
CA ARG A 700 -9.46 26.39 22.43
C ARG A 700 -8.42 27.38 21.87
N ASP A 701 -8.89 28.36 21.10
CA ASP A 701 -8.16 29.61 20.87
C ASP A 701 -8.00 30.43 22.16
#